data_AF-A0A431PJI3-F1
#
_entry.id   AF-A0A431PJI3-F1
#
_cell.length_a   1.000
_cell.length_b   1.000
_cell.length_c   1.000
_cell.angle_alpha   90.00
_cell.angle_beta   90.00
_cell.angle_gamma   90.00
#
_symmetry.space_group_name_H-M   'P 1'
#
loop_
_entity.id
_entity.type
_entity.pdbx_description
1 polymer ?
#
loop_
_entity_poly.entity_id
_entity_poly.type
_entity_poly.pdbx_seq_one_letter_code
_entity_poly.pdbx_strand_id
1 'polypeptide(L)'
;MWQEQLDYFWDGRRRLAIGAFDGVERAAPLASRPALTVVSARDPAFETDATLAEVIDAARWRAGVVIFDIPPEHRFLRLSGADGATLTLVLGAERDLPPGADYRLLMTLLPEGNGGEGAVFRVMALPARGDVERLAREQTASAGPRLVWAFGQRRAFEQGADGGLVARLTPARRVFPAYQSRLLLEARPLETEAAADTREAPFAIMQHWVAENGAPRVGLRLRIPDSLEESATLVGRACVAMALNQRRRLRGWMQEQKQAGEPIIDPLGFEDIRQATGEPTEHPDAVESRDAVVVANLLNLLLDPESPEADGVAVRRGVERNGAGLGETIEIDFYGASLGDDVGLVAPVARPGDLGVAPVDPGGPPFVRLFRVEADGLAPRRLSDDDLLLDELMRRAESAGARMSTGAAARAFAERAAGLKGRREKLAAGLNEALARAGLPARFSSAGLWDVFEPLQQASFAALAGAAAPALVEAVGGYGAYGADPAVTALLVRGGPLAQQVRDGRIGAEARGSLPLVARYAAACGAEGMAPPGLDPAAELGVLTALSQEEEALALLAARIGVTADPPTRQRAARAARALIDMGIVERALVHFEKGRDAQSASALADYLAARRAGRWVSATSAPMLAALVARAGVEREEQETRVAAGMTAAAAAPPPAPPATPEKPKGFFRRLFGG
;
A
#
# COMPACT_ATOMS: atom_id res chain seq x y z
N MET A 1 -10.48 27.33 -16.97
CA MET A 1 -10.85 27.12 -15.56
C MET A 1 -10.06 25.91 -15.06
N TRP A 2 -9.66 25.86 -13.78
CA TRP A 2 -8.73 24.83 -13.31
C TRP A 2 -9.31 23.41 -13.35
N GLN A 3 -10.64 23.27 -13.27
CA GLN A 3 -11.32 21.97 -13.19
C GLN A 3 -11.01 21.05 -14.37
N GLU A 4 -10.90 21.59 -15.59
CA GLU A 4 -10.61 20.83 -16.81
C GLU A 4 -9.11 20.75 -17.13
N GLN A 5 -8.31 21.63 -16.52
CA GLN A 5 -6.87 21.72 -16.74
C GLN A 5 -6.07 20.76 -15.85
N LEU A 6 -6.63 20.36 -14.71
CA LEU A 6 -6.08 19.28 -13.89
C LEU A 6 -6.50 17.92 -14.44
N ASP A 7 -5.65 16.92 -14.20
CA ASP A 7 -5.90 15.53 -14.53
C ASP A 7 -6.16 14.72 -13.27
N TYR A 8 -7.21 13.89 -13.33
CA TYR A 8 -7.70 13.09 -12.22
C TYR A 8 -7.67 11.62 -12.59
N PHE A 9 -7.02 10.79 -11.77
CA PHE A 9 -6.95 9.36 -11.96
C PHE A 9 -7.31 8.63 -10.67
N TRP A 10 -8.16 7.61 -10.75
CA TRP A 10 -8.57 6.77 -9.65
C TRP A 10 -8.14 5.33 -9.90
N ASP A 11 -7.55 4.66 -8.92
CA ASP A 11 -7.01 3.29 -9.09
C ASP A 11 -8.09 2.18 -9.14
N GLY A 12 -9.37 2.54 -9.05
CA GLY A 12 -10.47 1.58 -8.95
C GLY A 12 -10.71 1.04 -7.54
N ARG A 13 -9.90 1.46 -6.57
CA ARG A 13 -9.96 1.05 -5.17
C ARG A 13 -10.11 2.30 -4.31
N ARG A 14 -9.02 2.84 -3.80
CA ARG A 14 -9.03 3.94 -2.83
C ARG A 14 -8.14 5.11 -3.23
N ARG A 15 -7.18 4.96 -4.13
CA ARG A 15 -6.25 6.06 -4.43
C ARG A 15 -6.78 6.96 -5.52
N LEU A 16 -6.71 8.26 -5.25
CA LEU A 16 -6.89 9.29 -6.27
C LEU A 16 -5.56 10.03 -6.46
N ALA A 17 -5.17 10.20 -7.72
CA ALA A 17 -4.10 11.08 -8.14
C ALA A 17 -4.69 12.31 -8.84
N ILE A 18 -4.27 13.49 -8.40
CA ILE A 18 -4.60 14.77 -9.04
C ILE A 18 -3.29 15.43 -9.44
N GLY A 19 -3.15 15.79 -10.72
CA GLY A 19 -1.92 16.40 -11.21
C GLY A 19 -2.13 17.41 -12.32
N ALA A 20 -1.10 18.25 -12.52
CA ALA A 20 -1.00 19.12 -13.67
C ALA A 20 0.18 18.64 -14.53
N PHE A 21 -0.07 17.62 -15.36
CA PHE A 21 0.96 16.94 -16.16
C PHE A 21 1.20 17.61 -17.51
N ASP A 22 2.37 17.42 -18.12
CA ASP A 22 2.62 18.01 -19.44
C ASP A 22 1.75 17.33 -20.51
N GLY A 23 1.11 18.12 -21.37
CA GLY A 23 0.18 17.63 -22.39
C GLY A 23 0.41 18.31 -23.74
N VAL A 24 0.23 17.55 -24.83
CA VAL A 24 0.46 18.00 -26.22
C VAL A 24 -0.55 19.09 -26.65
N GLU A 25 -1.71 19.13 -26.00
CA GLU A 25 -2.84 20.01 -26.36
C GLU A 25 -3.06 21.17 -25.37
N ARG A 26 -2.15 21.39 -24.42
CA ARG A 26 -2.38 22.44 -23.39
C ARG A 26 -2.10 23.84 -23.94
N ALA A 27 -3.12 24.69 -23.91
CA ALA A 27 -2.98 26.13 -24.04
C ALA A 27 -2.40 26.71 -22.73
N ALA A 28 -1.14 27.16 -22.77
CA ALA A 28 -0.34 27.76 -21.69
C ALA A 28 -0.30 26.98 -20.35
N PRO A 29 0.87 26.89 -19.68
CA PRO A 29 0.93 26.30 -18.35
C PRO A 29 0.04 27.07 -17.37
N LEU A 30 -0.62 26.35 -16.45
CA LEU A 30 -1.36 26.94 -15.32
C LEU A 30 -0.41 27.86 -14.55
N ALA A 31 -0.63 29.18 -14.64
CA ALA A 31 0.26 30.18 -14.04
C ALA A 31 0.39 30.01 -12.51
N SER A 32 -0.67 29.53 -11.85
CA SER A 32 -0.66 29.11 -10.45
C SER A 32 -1.62 27.95 -10.22
N ARG A 33 -1.21 26.96 -9.42
CA ARG A 33 -2.07 25.80 -9.06
C ARG A 33 -3.05 26.22 -7.95
N PRO A 34 -4.36 25.88 -8.06
CA PRO A 34 -5.37 26.34 -7.12
C PRO A 34 -5.24 25.64 -5.76
N ALA A 35 -5.47 26.35 -4.65
CA ALA A 35 -5.69 25.67 -3.38
C ALA A 35 -7.04 24.96 -3.41
N LEU A 36 -7.08 23.67 -3.07
CA LEU A 36 -8.28 22.83 -3.14
C LEU A 36 -8.59 22.18 -1.80
N THR A 37 -9.86 22.15 -1.44
CA THR A 37 -10.38 21.29 -0.38
C THR A 37 -11.11 20.12 -1.02
N VAL A 38 -10.83 18.89 -0.59
CA VAL A 38 -11.45 17.67 -1.12
C VAL A 38 -12.32 17.03 -0.06
N VAL A 39 -13.62 16.98 -0.32
CA VAL A 39 -14.61 16.28 0.51
C VAL A 39 -15.05 15.03 -0.23
N SER A 40 -15.26 13.92 0.49
CA SER A 40 -15.76 12.67 -0.09
C SER A 40 -17.03 12.21 0.62
N ALA A 41 -17.92 11.53 -0.09
CA ALA A 41 -19.17 10.98 0.44
C ALA A 41 -19.61 9.70 -0.29
N ARG A 42 -20.60 9.01 0.29
CA ARG A 42 -21.23 7.81 -0.26
C ARG A 42 -22.34 8.13 -1.27
N ASP A 43 -22.96 9.29 -1.11
CA ASP A 43 -24.08 9.79 -1.90
C ASP A 43 -23.71 11.10 -2.66
N PRO A 44 -24.40 11.41 -3.77
CA PRO A 44 -24.08 12.58 -4.59
C PRO A 44 -24.49 13.93 -3.96
N ALA A 45 -25.37 13.93 -2.95
CA ALA A 45 -25.79 15.14 -2.25
C ALA A 45 -24.80 15.54 -1.14
N PHE A 46 -23.91 14.62 -0.73
CA PHE A 46 -22.96 14.77 0.37
C PHE A 46 -23.66 14.90 1.73
N GLU A 47 -24.79 14.20 1.90
CA GLU A 47 -25.56 14.20 3.15
C GLU A 47 -25.16 13.05 4.08
N THR A 48 -24.65 11.94 3.52
CA THR A 48 -24.29 10.72 4.24
C THR A 48 -22.77 10.57 4.34
N ASP A 49 -22.27 10.57 5.57
CA ASP A 49 -20.86 10.35 5.91
C ASP A 49 -19.88 11.25 5.12
N ALA A 50 -20.27 12.48 4.82
CA ALA A 50 -19.39 13.43 4.13
C ALA A 50 -18.18 13.77 5.03
N THR A 51 -16.97 13.58 4.51
CA THR A 51 -15.73 13.79 5.26
C THR A 51 -14.63 14.43 4.41
N LEU A 52 -13.78 15.20 5.05
CA LEU A 52 -12.57 15.78 4.50
C LEU A 52 -11.56 14.68 4.15
N ALA A 53 -11.30 14.51 2.86
CA ALA A 53 -10.36 13.53 2.34
C ALA A 53 -8.94 14.10 2.21
N GLU A 54 -8.80 15.35 1.76
CA GLU A 54 -7.49 15.99 1.50
C GLU A 54 -7.59 17.53 1.46
N VAL A 55 -6.49 18.21 1.79
CA VAL A 55 -6.30 19.67 1.63
C VAL A 55 -5.05 19.94 0.80
N ILE A 56 -5.27 20.48 -0.40
CA ILE A 56 -4.22 20.72 -1.37
C ILE A 56 -3.84 22.19 -1.38
N ASP A 57 -2.70 22.52 -0.79
CA ASP A 57 -2.12 23.86 -0.81
C ASP A 57 -0.90 23.95 -1.74
N ALA A 58 -0.25 25.12 -1.78
CA ALA A 58 0.94 25.34 -2.59
C ALA A 58 2.08 24.37 -2.25
N ALA A 59 2.23 23.96 -0.98
CA ALA A 59 3.25 23.00 -0.57
C ALA A 59 2.93 21.60 -1.10
N ARG A 60 1.67 21.16 -1.01
CA ARG A 60 1.21 19.87 -1.58
C ARG A 60 1.44 19.82 -3.09
N TRP A 61 1.21 20.94 -3.77
CA TRP A 61 1.37 21.04 -5.21
C TRP A 61 2.81 20.97 -5.69
N ARG A 62 3.84 21.17 -4.85
CA ARG A 62 5.25 21.21 -5.31
C ARG A 62 5.66 19.94 -6.06
N ALA A 63 5.07 18.81 -5.70
CA ALA A 63 5.28 17.52 -6.35
C ALA A 63 4.74 17.42 -7.79
N GLY A 64 3.94 18.38 -8.26
CA GLY A 64 3.25 18.28 -9.55
C GLY A 64 2.06 17.31 -9.58
N VAL A 65 2.05 16.38 -8.64
CA VAL A 65 0.99 15.39 -8.43
C VAL A 65 0.74 15.21 -6.93
N VAL A 66 -0.53 15.11 -6.59
CA VAL A 66 -1.05 14.84 -5.26
C VAL A 66 -1.74 13.50 -5.29
N ILE A 67 -1.35 12.61 -4.37
CA ILE A 67 -1.98 11.29 -4.21
C ILE A 67 -2.49 11.22 -2.79
N PHE A 68 -3.71 10.72 -2.63
CA PHE A 68 -4.33 10.46 -1.33
C PHE A 68 -5.31 9.30 -1.43
N ASP A 69 -5.67 8.76 -0.27
CA ASP A 69 -6.62 7.66 -0.15
C ASP A 69 -8.03 8.21 0.15
N ILE A 70 -9.00 7.62 -0.52
CA ILE A 70 -10.44 7.85 -0.39
C ILE A 70 -10.98 6.85 0.63
N PRO A 71 -11.89 7.28 1.53
CA PRO A 71 -12.52 6.35 2.45
C PRO A 71 -13.24 5.20 1.73
N PRO A 72 -13.28 4.00 2.33
CA PRO A 72 -14.00 2.87 1.77
C PRO A 72 -15.45 3.24 1.45
N GLU A 73 -15.98 2.75 0.34
CA GLU A 73 -17.37 2.95 -0.11
C GLU A 73 -17.71 4.38 -0.55
N HIS A 74 -16.81 5.36 -0.37
CA HIS A 74 -17.00 6.71 -0.88
C HIS A 74 -16.71 6.72 -2.38
N ARG A 75 -17.66 7.23 -3.15
CA ARG A 75 -17.61 7.26 -4.62
C ARG A 75 -17.86 8.64 -5.21
N PHE A 76 -18.21 9.61 -4.37
CA PHE A 76 -18.41 11.00 -4.76
C PHE A 76 -17.35 11.86 -4.07
N LEU A 77 -16.65 12.70 -4.83
CA LEU A 77 -15.72 13.67 -4.27
C LEU A 77 -16.06 15.06 -4.77
N ARG A 78 -16.04 16.06 -3.89
CA ARG A 78 -16.21 17.46 -4.23
C ARG A 78 -14.89 18.18 -4.00
N LEU A 79 -14.36 18.76 -5.06
CA LEU A 79 -13.17 19.61 -5.03
C LEU A 79 -13.64 21.05 -5.09
N SER A 80 -13.27 21.83 -4.08
CA SER A 80 -13.63 23.25 -3.98
C SER A 80 -12.38 24.11 -3.99
N GLY A 81 -12.31 25.04 -4.94
CA GLY A 81 -11.25 26.04 -5.04
C GLY A 81 -11.54 27.29 -4.22
N ALA A 82 -10.50 28.04 -3.89
CA ALA A 82 -10.62 29.34 -3.22
C ALA A 82 -11.36 30.41 -4.07
N ASP A 83 -11.43 30.18 -5.38
CA ASP A 83 -12.19 30.99 -6.34
C ASP A 83 -13.70 30.71 -6.33
N GLY A 84 -14.17 29.82 -5.44
CA GLY A 84 -15.57 29.39 -5.35
C GLY A 84 -15.97 28.36 -6.40
N ALA A 85 -15.07 28.02 -7.32
CA ALA A 85 -15.33 27.04 -8.35
C ALA A 85 -15.31 25.62 -7.74
N THR A 86 -16.21 24.77 -8.21
CA THR A 86 -16.33 23.39 -7.73
C THR A 86 -16.31 22.38 -8.86
N LEU A 87 -15.81 21.18 -8.56
CA LEU A 87 -15.86 20.00 -9.41
C LEU A 87 -16.32 18.81 -8.58
N THR A 88 -17.31 18.07 -9.07
CA THR A 88 -17.69 16.79 -8.47
C THR A 88 -17.10 15.64 -9.27
N LEU A 89 -16.26 14.81 -8.65
CA LEU A 89 -15.82 13.53 -9.22
C LEU A 89 -16.80 12.43 -8.83
N VAL A 90 -17.24 11.65 -9.82
CA VAL A 90 -18.06 10.45 -9.63
C VAL A 90 -17.23 9.24 -10.03
N LEU A 91 -16.94 8.38 -9.06
CA LEU A 91 -16.16 7.15 -9.26
C LEU A 91 -17.12 6.00 -9.57
N GLY A 92 -16.96 5.36 -10.72
CA GLY A 92 -17.94 4.37 -11.19
C GLY A 92 -17.35 3.36 -12.16
N ALA A 93 -18.20 2.42 -12.58
CA ALA A 93 -17.83 1.43 -13.58
C ALA A 93 -17.92 2.02 -14.98
N GLU A 94 -17.30 1.33 -15.95
CA GLU A 94 -17.28 1.79 -17.35
C GLU A 94 -18.67 1.87 -17.98
N ARG A 95 -19.60 1.02 -17.55
CA ARG A 95 -21.01 1.05 -17.97
C ARG A 95 -21.76 2.32 -17.53
N ASP A 96 -21.22 3.04 -16.54
CA ASP A 96 -21.84 4.26 -15.99
C ASP A 96 -21.40 5.53 -16.74
N LEU A 97 -20.55 5.38 -17.78
CA LEU A 97 -20.06 6.49 -18.60
C LEU A 97 -20.99 6.79 -19.78
N PRO A 98 -21.13 8.07 -20.17
CA PRO A 98 -21.86 8.45 -21.36
C PRO A 98 -21.15 7.97 -22.66
N PRO A 99 -21.90 7.75 -23.75
CA PRO A 99 -21.37 7.42 -25.07
C PRO A 99 -20.64 8.64 -25.67
N GLY A 100 -19.38 8.80 -25.29
CA GLY A 100 -18.57 9.98 -25.61
C GLY A 100 -17.45 10.26 -24.61
N ALA A 101 -17.30 9.43 -23.58
CA ALA A 101 -16.20 9.54 -22.63
C ALA A 101 -14.82 9.47 -23.32
N ASP A 102 -13.98 10.46 -23.04
CA ASP A 102 -12.60 10.53 -23.51
C ASP A 102 -11.73 9.52 -22.76
N TYR A 103 -10.66 9.07 -23.41
CA TYR A 103 -9.64 8.27 -22.76
C TYR A 103 -8.39 9.10 -22.49
N ARG A 104 -7.91 9.08 -21.25
CA ARG A 104 -6.67 9.76 -20.85
C ARG A 104 -5.60 8.74 -20.61
N LEU A 105 -4.49 8.85 -21.34
CA LEU A 105 -3.30 8.03 -21.17
C LEU A 105 -2.22 8.86 -20.46
N LEU A 106 -1.75 8.40 -19.31
CA LEU A 106 -0.58 8.97 -18.63
C LEU A 106 0.61 8.05 -18.83
N MET A 107 1.73 8.62 -19.27
CA MET A 107 3.00 7.95 -19.48
C MET A 107 4.08 8.52 -18.57
N THR A 108 4.84 7.65 -17.92
CA THR A 108 6.08 7.97 -17.21
C THR A 108 7.25 7.72 -18.13
N LEU A 109 7.99 8.78 -18.46
CA LEU A 109 9.08 8.78 -19.42
C LEU A 109 10.40 9.15 -18.73
N LEU A 110 11.48 8.45 -19.07
CA LEU A 110 12.83 8.92 -18.75
C LEU A 110 13.18 10.19 -19.55
N PRO A 111 14.07 11.05 -19.03
CA PRO A 111 14.58 12.22 -19.76
C PRO A 111 15.29 11.81 -21.05
N GLU A 112 15.38 12.75 -22.01
CA GLU A 112 16.03 12.51 -23.31
C GLU A 112 17.56 12.47 -23.21
N GLY A 113 18.13 13.22 -22.25
CA GLY A 113 19.56 13.21 -21.96
C GLY A 113 19.91 12.39 -20.71
N ASN A 114 21.18 12.00 -20.59
CA ASN A 114 21.76 11.45 -19.36
C ASN A 114 22.03 12.54 -18.28
N GLY A 115 21.47 13.74 -18.44
CA GLY A 115 21.61 14.85 -17.49
C GLY A 115 20.73 14.66 -16.25
N GLY A 116 20.95 15.47 -15.21
CA GLY A 116 20.22 15.41 -13.93
C GLY A 116 18.74 15.84 -13.97
N GLU A 117 18.10 15.76 -15.13
CA GLU A 117 16.66 16.00 -15.31
C GLU A 117 15.84 14.83 -14.76
N GLY A 118 14.72 15.15 -14.09
CA GLY A 118 13.82 14.15 -13.53
C GLY A 118 12.98 13.42 -14.58
N ALA A 119 12.30 12.35 -14.17
CA ALA A 119 11.32 11.69 -15.03
C ALA A 119 10.16 12.64 -15.39
N VAL A 120 9.66 12.48 -16.62
CA VAL A 120 8.57 13.30 -17.17
C VAL A 120 7.27 12.51 -17.14
N PHE A 121 6.20 13.14 -16.66
CA PHE A 121 4.85 12.59 -16.69
C PHE A 121 4.05 13.29 -17.78
N ARG A 122 3.77 12.56 -18.86
CA ARG A 122 3.08 13.09 -20.05
C ARG A 122 1.67 12.54 -20.12
N VAL A 123 0.69 13.42 -20.30
CA VAL A 123 -0.72 13.04 -20.50
C VAL A 123 -1.13 13.29 -21.95
N MET A 124 -1.90 12.34 -22.48
CA MET A 124 -2.51 12.41 -23.80
C MET A 124 -4.02 12.16 -23.71
N ALA A 125 -4.78 12.95 -24.45
CA ALA A 125 -6.18 12.65 -24.74
C ALA A 125 -6.23 11.74 -25.97
N LEU A 126 -6.96 10.64 -25.88
CA LEU A 126 -7.30 9.80 -27.02
C LEU A 126 -8.78 9.97 -27.33
N PRO A 127 -9.15 10.01 -28.62
CA PRO A 127 -10.53 10.23 -29.04
C PRO A 127 -11.46 9.14 -28.50
N ALA A 128 -12.67 9.52 -28.11
CA ALA A 128 -13.69 8.61 -27.60
C ALA A 128 -14.19 7.57 -28.62
N ARG A 129 -13.95 7.81 -29.93
CA ARG A 129 -14.37 6.93 -31.04
C ARG A 129 -13.19 6.16 -31.62
N GLY A 130 -13.43 4.90 -31.95
CA GLY A 130 -12.44 3.99 -32.52
C GLY A 130 -11.85 3.04 -31.47
N ASP A 131 -10.86 2.25 -31.88
CA ASP A 131 -10.15 1.34 -30.99
C ASP A 131 -9.16 2.10 -30.11
N VAL A 132 -9.67 2.58 -28.98
CA VAL A 132 -8.91 3.34 -27.96
C VAL A 132 -7.73 2.54 -27.43
N GLU A 133 -7.87 1.22 -27.30
CA GLU A 133 -6.78 0.37 -26.83
C GLU A 133 -5.66 0.32 -27.87
N ARG A 134 -5.99 0.15 -29.15
CA ARG A 134 -5.01 0.25 -30.24
C ARG A 134 -4.31 1.60 -30.24
N LEU A 135 -5.04 2.71 -30.10
CA LEU A 135 -4.45 4.05 -30.06
C LEU A 135 -3.54 4.23 -28.84
N ALA A 136 -3.94 3.75 -27.67
CA ALA A 136 -3.10 3.80 -26.47
C ALA A 136 -1.80 3.00 -26.68
N ARG A 137 -1.90 1.83 -27.31
CA ARG A 137 -0.74 1.00 -27.68
C ARG A 137 0.19 1.74 -28.65
N GLU A 138 -0.34 2.37 -29.69
CA GLU A 138 0.42 3.17 -30.64
C GLU A 138 1.17 4.32 -29.96
N GLN A 139 0.54 5.00 -29.00
CA GLN A 139 1.20 6.05 -28.22
C GLN A 139 2.28 5.50 -27.28
N THR A 140 2.05 4.36 -26.64
CA THR A 140 3.10 3.73 -25.82
C THR A 140 4.27 3.24 -26.66
N ALA A 141 4.01 2.74 -27.87
CA ALA A 141 5.06 2.32 -28.80
C ALA A 141 5.88 3.52 -29.31
N SER A 142 5.22 4.65 -29.61
CA SER A 142 5.89 5.86 -30.07
C SER A 142 6.78 6.50 -29.00
N ALA A 143 6.46 6.32 -27.71
CA ALA A 143 7.30 6.73 -26.59
C ALA A 143 8.63 5.93 -26.50
N GLY A 144 8.68 4.74 -27.11
CA GLY A 144 9.88 3.95 -27.34
C GLY A 144 10.70 3.65 -26.06
N PRO A 145 12.04 3.74 -26.12
CA PRO A 145 12.92 3.33 -25.02
C PRO A 145 12.90 4.30 -23.81
N ARG A 146 12.09 5.35 -23.84
CA ARG A 146 11.92 6.24 -22.68
C ARG A 146 10.80 5.79 -21.76
N LEU A 147 9.84 5.03 -22.27
CA LEU A 147 8.65 4.64 -21.53
C LEU A 147 9.00 3.70 -20.36
N VAL A 148 8.62 4.06 -19.14
CA VAL A 148 8.80 3.22 -17.95
C VAL A 148 7.48 2.60 -17.50
N TRP A 149 6.40 3.38 -17.62
CA TRP A 149 5.07 3.01 -17.11
C TRP A 149 4.00 3.78 -17.87
N ALA A 150 2.85 3.17 -18.10
CA ALA A 150 1.66 3.87 -18.57
C ALA A 150 0.39 3.28 -17.96
N PHE A 151 -0.56 4.15 -17.65
CA PHE A 151 -1.91 3.75 -17.33
C PHE A 151 -2.88 4.70 -18.03
N GLY A 152 -4.09 4.22 -18.29
CA GLY A 152 -5.12 5.04 -18.89
C GLY A 152 -6.47 4.85 -18.24
N GLN A 153 -7.34 5.82 -18.44
CA GLN A 153 -8.62 5.91 -17.78
C GLN A 153 -9.64 6.58 -18.69
N ARG A 154 -10.86 6.04 -18.73
CA ARG A 154 -11.99 6.72 -19.37
C ARG A 154 -12.59 7.74 -18.41
N ARG A 155 -12.86 8.94 -18.91
CA ARG A 155 -13.52 10.01 -18.18
C ARG A 155 -14.50 10.77 -19.04
N ALA A 156 -15.56 11.29 -18.44
CA ALA A 156 -16.48 12.21 -19.09
C ALA A 156 -16.72 13.43 -18.22
N PHE A 157 -16.78 14.60 -18.84
CA PHE A 157 -17.21 15.83 -18.19
C PHE A 157 -18.64 16.13 -18.61
N GLU A 158 -19.47 16.43 -17.62
CA GLU A 158 -20.89 16.75 -17.79
C GLU A 158 -21.23 17.98 -16.94
N GLN A 159 -22.22 18.74 -17.38
CA GLN A 159 -22.82 19.77 -16.53
C GLN A 159 -23.88 19.10 -15.66
N GLY A 160 -23.72 19.19 -14.34
CA GLY A 160 -24.66 18.66 -13.36
C GLY A 160 -25.98 19.44 -13.35
N ALA A 161 -27.00 18.86 -12.70
CA ALA A 161 -28.33 19.47 -12.57
C ALA A 161 -28.29 20.86 -11.90
N ASP A 162 -27.36 21.05 -10.97
CA ASP A 162 -27.17 22.31 -10.24
C ASP A 162 -26.24 23.30 -10.99
N GLY A 163 -25.91 23.01 -12.25
CA GLY A 163 -25.02 23.81 -13.08
C GLY A 163 -23.53 23.62 -12.79
N GLY A 164 -23.16 22.89 -11.73
CA GLY A 164 -21.78 22.55 -11.38
C GLY A 164 -21.16 21.51 -12.32
N LEU A 165 -19.83 21.54 -12.50
CA LEU A 165 -19.13 20.59 -13.35
C LEU A 165 -19.00 19.23 -12.66
N VAL A 166 -19.28 18.16 -13.39
CA VAL A 166 -19.17 16.77 -12.92
C VAL A 166 -18.20 16.03 -13.82
N ALA A 167 -17.22 15.34 -13.24
CA ALA A 167 -16.34 14.42 -13.95
C ALA A 167 -16.59 12.98 -13.50
N ARG A 168 -17.04 12.13 -14.42
CA ARG A 168 -17.19 10.69 -14.18
C ARG A 168 -15.89 9.99 -14.52
N LEU A 169 -15.33 9.24 -13.57
CA LEU A 169 -14.05 8.54 -13.70
C LEU A 169 -14.26 7.03 -13.57
N THR A 170 -13.71 6.28 -14.51
CA THR A 170 -13.55 4.83 -14.38
C THR A 170 -12.25 4.49 -13.64
N PRO A 171 -12.07 3.22 -13.21
CA PRO A 171 -10.77 2.76 -12.74
C PRO A 171 -9.70 2.96 -13.81
N ALA A 172 -8.60 3.61 -13.44
CA ALA A 172 -7.38 3.64 -14.23
C ALA A 172 -6.85 2.21 -14.38
N ARG A 173 -6.61 1.82 -15.63
CA ARG A 173 -6.03 0.53 -15.98
C ARG A 173 -4.61 0.72 -16.44
N ARG A 174 -3.72 -0.13 -15.97
CA ARG A 174 -2.35 -0.15 -16.48
C ARG A 174 -2.37 -0.55 -17.96
N VAL A 175 -1.68 0.23 -18.77
CA VAL A 175 -1.52 0.03 -20.22
C VAL A 175 -0.12 -0.50 -20.51
N PHE A 176 0.90 -0.03 -19.78
CA PHE A 176 2.28 -0.47 -19.95
C PHE A 176 3.04 -0.59 -18.61
N PRO A 177 3.76 -1.70 -18.38
CA PRO A 177 3.58 -2.97 -19.10
C PRO A 177 2.17 -3.53 -18.89
N ALA A 178 1.68 -4.40 -19.78
CA ALA A 178 0.36 -5.01 -19.61
C ALA A 178 0.27 -5.80 -18.29
N TYR A 179 1.34 -6.52 -17.92
CA TYR A 179 1.37 -7.44 -16.79
C TYR A 179 2.26 -6.97 -15.63
N GLN A 180 1.89 -7.41 -14.42
CA GLN A 180 2.64 -7.12 -13.20
C GLN A 180 3.88 -7.98 -13.13
N SER A 181 3.72 -9.25 -13.48
CA SER A 181 4.80 -10.22 -13.55
C SER A 181 5.60 -10.11 -14.84
N ARG A 182 6.90 -10.38 -14.75
CA ARG A 182 7.80 -10.41 -15.92
C ARG A 182 7.58 -11.63 -16.81
N LEU A 183 7.09 -12.73 -16.25
CA LEU A 183 6.65 -13.92 -16.95
C LEU A 183 5.27 -14.31 -16.40
N LEU A 184 4.26 -14.39 -17.26
CA LEU A 184 2.89 -14.75 -16.89
C LEU A 184 2.51 -16.08 -17.53
N LEU A 185 2.16 -17.08 -16.71
CA LEU A 185 1.62 -18.35 -17.20
C LEU A 185 0.10 -18.28 -17.30
N GLU A 186 -0.42 -18.76 -18.42
CA GLU A 186 -1.85 -18.92 -18.69
C GLU A 186 -2.12 -20.40 -19.00
N ALA A 187 -3.14 -20.97 -18.37
CA ALA A 187 -3.65 -22.28 -18.75
C ALA A 187 -4.28 -22.19 -20.14
N ARG A 188 -3.89 -23.07 -21.06
CA ARG A 188 -4.66 -23.24 -22.30
C ARG A 188 -5.91 -24.07 -22.02
N PRO A 189 -7.03 -23.78 -22.71
CA PRO A 189 -8.17 -24.68 -22.71
C PRO A 189 -7.74 -26.08 -23.13
N LEU A 190 -8.30 -27.10 -22.49
CA LEU A 190 -8.11 -28.48 -22.90
C LEU A 190 -8.79 -28.70 -24.26
N GLU A 191 -8.00 -28.91 -25.31
CA GLU A 191 -8.51 -29.14 -26.67
C GLU A 191 -8.70 -30.65 -26.90
N THR A 192 -9.86 -31.20 -26.54
CA THR A 192 -10.20 -32.62 -26.70
C THR A 192 -10.54 -33.01 -28.15
N GLU A 193 -10.75 -32.06 -29.05
CA GLU A 193 -11.12 -32.32 -30.45
C GLU A 193 -9.93 -32.27 -31.43
N ALA A 194 -8.77 -31.75 -31.00
CA ALA A 194 -7.62 -31.49 -31.87
C ALA A 194 -6.69 -32.71 -32.07
N ALA A 195 -6.89 -33.80 -31.33
CA ALA A 195 -6.04 -35.00 -31.35
C ALA A 195 -6.72 -36.17 -32.09
N ALA A 196 -7.09 -35.97 -33.36
CA ALA A 196 -7.48 -37.09 -34.22
C ALA A 196 -6.24 -37.89 -34.66
N ASP A 197 -5.66 -38.70 -33.78
CA ASP A 197 -4.68 -39.72 -34.13
C ASP A 197 -5.39 -41.06 -34.35
N THR A 198 -5.41 -41.55 -35.59
CA THR A 198 -6.21 -42.70 -36.04
C THR A 198 -5.47 -44.03 -35.94
N ARG A 199 -4.41 -44.14 -35.12
CA ARG A 199 -3.63 -45.37 -34.95
C ARG A 199 -4.34 -46.35 -34.02
N GLU A 200 -4.38 -47.64 -34.37
CA GLU A 200 -4.98 -48.68 -33.51
C GLU A 200 -4.10 -48.93 -32.26
N ALA A 201 -4.69 -48.89 -31.07
CA ALA A 201 -3.96 -49.06 -29.81
C ALA A 201 -3.82 -50.55 -29.42
N PRO A 202 -2.67 -50.97 -28.88
CA PRO A 202 -2.40 -52.37 -28.50
C PRO A 202 -3.25 -52.95 -27.35
N PHE A 203 -3.90 -52.13 -26.52
CA PHE A 203 -4.61 -52.59 -25.31
C PHE A 203 -5.96 -51.90 -25.13
N ALA A 204 -6.98 -52.61 -24.64
CA ALA A 204 -8.35 -52.11 -24.48
C ALA A 204 -8.48 -50.83 -23.60
N ILE A 205 -7.62 -50.65 -22.58
CA ILE A 205 -7.58 -49.42 -21.77
C ILE A 205 -7.05 -48.23 -22.58
N MET A 206 -6.02 -48.45 -23.40
CA MET A 206 -5.52 -47.45 -24.34
C MET A 206 -6.48 -47.24 -25.50
N GLN A 207 -7.23 -48.26 -25.90
CA GLN A 207 -8.27 -48.17 -26.91
C GLN A 207 -9.41 -47.24 -26.47
N HIS A 208 -9.71 -47.17 -25.16
CA HIS A 208 -10.62 -46.15 -24.62
C HIS A 208 -10.02 -44.74 -24.65
N TRP A 209 -8.72 -44.58 -24.36
CA TRP A 209 -8.01 -43.29 -24.50
C TRP A 209 -7.79 -42.85 -25.94
N VAL A 210 -7.67 -43.79 -26.88
CA VAL A 210 -7.40 -43.52 -28.30
C VAL A 210 -8.70 -43.38 -29.10
N ALA A 211 -9.77 -44.09 -28.72
CA ALA A 211 -11.11 -43.90 -29.28
C ALA A 211 -11.74 -42.56 -28.89
N GLU A 212 -11.24 -41.91 -27.83
CA GLU A 212 -11.60 -40.55 -27.42
C GLU A 212 -10.52 -39.55 -27.85
N ASN A 213 -10.32 -39.37 -29.16
CA ASN A 213 -9.50 -38.30 -29.75
C ASN A 213 -8.07 -38.15 -29.15
N GLY A 214 -7.34 -39.25 -28.93
CA GLY A 214 -5.94 -39.22 -28.51
C GLY A 214 -5.68 -38.68 -27.09
N ALA A 215 -4.42 -38.72 -26.64
CA ALA A 215 -4.07 -38.21 -25.31
C ALA A 215 -4.30 -36.69 -25.24
N PRO A 216 -5.00 -36.17 -24.20
CA PRO A 216 -5.30 -34.75 -24.08
C PRO A 216 -4.01 -33.93 -24.06
N ARG A 217 -3.90 -32.96 -24.98
CA ARG A 217 -2.72 -32.08 -25.06
C ARG A 217 -2.79 -31.02 -23.97
N VAL A 218 -2.07 -31.25 -22.89
CA VAL A 218 -1.91 -30.30 -21.79
C VAL A 218 -0.96 -29.19 -22.22
N GLY A 219 -1.45 -27.95 -22.27
CA GLY A 219 -0.69 -26.80 -22.75
C GLY A 219 -0.71 -25.61 -21.81
N LEU A 220 0.43 -24.96 -21.65
CA LEU A 220 0.56 -23.65 -21.01
C LEU A 220 0.99 -22.61 -22.04
N ARG A 221 0.51 -21.38 -21.87
CA ARG A 221 1.01 -20.22 -22.59
C ARG A 221 1.78 -19.33 -21.61
N LEU A 222 3.05 -19.10 -21.89
CA LEU A 222 3.86 -18.12 -21.19
C LEU A 222 3.84 -16.80 -21.96
N ARG A 223 3.27 -15.75 -21.36
CA ARG A 223 3.38 -14.38 -21.86
C ARG A 223 4.60 -13.69 -21.25
N ILE A 224 5.43 -13.14 -22.12
CA ILE A 224 6.56 -12.29 -21.79
C ILE A 224 6.13 -10.87 -22.19
N PRO A 225 5.93 -9.92 -21.26
CA PRO A 225 5.46 -8.57 -21.58
C PRO A 225 6.44 -7.79 -22.48
N ASP A 226 7.73 -8.16 -22.40
CA ASP A 226 8.82 -7.65 -23.22
C ASP A 226 9.16 -8.66 -24.35
N SER A 227 10.22 -8.43 -25.12
CA SER A 227 10.69 -9.42 -26.09
C SER A 227 11.41 -10.59 -25.41
N LEU A 228 11.53 -11.75 -26.09
CA LEU A 228 12.28 -12.89 -25.58
C LEU A 228 13.74 -12.52 -25.35
N GLU A 229 14.29 -11.67 -26.21
CA GLU A 229 15.65 -11.15 -26.09
C GLU A 229 15.82 -10.30 -24.83
N GLU A 230 14.84 -9.46 -24.48
CA GLU A 230 14.85 -8.66 -23.26
C GLU A 230 14.64 -9.48 -21.97
N SER A 231 13.89 -10.58 -22.06
CA SER A 231 13.63 -11.46 -20.92
C SER A 231 14.55 -12.67 -20.83
N ALA A 232 15.53 -12.80 -21.73
CA ALA A 232 16.39 -13.98 -21.88
C ALA A 232 17.13 -14.36 -20.59
N THR A 233 17.51 -13.39 -19.76
CA THR A 233 18.15 -13.70 -18.46
C THR A 233 17.18 -14.39 -17.51
N LEU A 234 15.92 -13.93 -17.44
CA LEU A 234 14.91 -14.53 -16.57
C LEU A 234 14.38 -15.85 -17.17
N VAL A 235 14.15 -15.90 -18.48
CA VAL A 235 13.76 -17.12 -19.22
C VAL A 235 14.86 -18.18 -19.12
N GLY A 236 16.13 -17.79 -19.24
CA GLY A 236 17.27 -18.69 -19.06
C GLY A 236 17.46 -19.19 -17.62
N ARG A 237 16.81 -18.55 -16.65
CA ARG A 237 16.77 -19.02 -15.25
C ARG A 237 15.47 -19.76 -14.92
N ALA A 238 14.53 -19.80 -15.84
CA ALA A 238 13.28 -20.53 -15.72
C ALA A 238 13.45 -21.93 -16.33
N CYS A 239 12.91 -22.92 -15.63
CA CYS A 239 12.85 -24.29 -16.06
C CYS A 239 11.39 -24.70 -16.20
N VAL A 240 11.06 -25.38 -17.28
CA VAL A 240 9.81 -26.12 -17.41
C VAL A 240 9.87 -27.30 -16.44
N ALA A 241 8.76 -27.53 -15.72
CA ALA A 241 8.63 -28.60 -14.76
C ALA A 241 7.39 -29.43 -15.07
N MET A 242 7.55 -30.76 -15.04
CA MET A 242 6.48 -31.74 -15.17
C MET A 242 6.69 -32.82 -14.09
N ALA A 243 5.73 -32.94 -13.19
CA ALA A 243 5.72 -33.91 -12.10
C ALA A 243 4.63 -34.95 -12.34
N LEU A 244 5.05 -36.16 -12.72
CA LEU A 244 4.19 -37.31 -12.99
C LEU A 244 3.86 -38.02 -11.68
N ASN A 245 2.84 -37.51 -10.98
CA ASN A 245 2.48 -37.95 -9.62
C ASN A 245 2.07 -39.42 -9.57
N GLN A 246 1.44 -39.94 -10.64
CA GLN A 246 1.14 -41.37 -10.72
C GLN A 246 2.42 -42.22 -10.71
N ARG A 247 3.43 -41.83 -11.49
CA ARG A 247 4.74 -42.50 -11.50
C ARG A 247 5.49 -42.31 -10.17
N ARG A 248 5.37 -41.15 -9.52
CA ARG A 248 5.96 -40.91 -8.18
C ARG A 248 5.36 -41.87 -7.15
N ARG A 249 4.03 -42.04 -7.14
CA ARG A 249 3.34 -42.99 -6.26
C ARG A 249 3.72 -44.42 -6.56
N LEU A 250 3.75 -44.82 -7.83
CA LEU A 250 4.18 -46.16 -8.24
C LEU A 250 5.61 -46.46 -7.75
N ARG A 251 6.54 -45.51 -7.93
CA ARG A 251 7.92 -45.66 -7.44
C ARG A 251 7.99 -45.78 -5.92
N GLY A 252 7.23 -44.97 -5.18
CA GLY A 252 7.15 -45.08 -3.72
C GLY A 252 6.65 -46.46 -3.30
N TRP A 253 5.55 -46.91 -3.91
CA TRP A 253 4.98 -48.23 -3.67
C TRP A 253 5.95 -49.37 -4.02
N MET A 254 6.63 -49.33 -5.16
CA MET A 254 7.64 -50.34 -5.52
C MET A 254 8.82 -50.36 -4.53
N GLN A 255 9.23 -49.20 -4.00
CA GLN A 255 10.26 -49.14 -2.97
C GLN A 255 9.79 -49.78 -1.66
N GLU A 256 8.54 -49.51 -1.26
CA GLU A 256 7.91 -50.13 -0.09
C GLU A 256 7.81 -51.66 -0.27
N GLN A 257 7.34 -52.13 -1.43
CA GLN A 257 7.28 -53.56 -1.74
C GLN A 257 8.66 -54.21 -1.72
N LYS A 258 9.66 -53.57 -2.31
CA LYS A 258 11.04 -54.04 -2.28
C LYS A 258 11.58 -54.15 -0.85
N GLN A 259 11.27 -53.17 0.01
CA GLN A 259 11.65 -53.18 1.43
C GLN A 259 10.89 -54.27 2.21
N ALA A 260 9.64 -54.56 1.83
CA ALA A 260 8.82 -55.62 2.39
C ALA A 260 9.20 -57.03 1.86
N GLY A 261 10.05 -57.12 0.83
CA GLY A 261 10.41 -58.39 0.18
C GLY A 261 9.32 -58.95 -0.73
N GLU A 262 8.36 -58.14 -1.13
CA GLU A 262 7.26 -58.50 -2.03
C GLU A 262 7.70 -58.45 -3.51
N PRO A 263 7.04 -59.22 -4.41
CA PRO A 263 7.30 -59.14 -5.84
C PRO A 263 6.97 -57.74 -6.38
N ILE A 264 7.91 -57.17 -7.12
CA ILE A 264 7.83 -55.83 -7.73
C ILE A 264 7.21 -55.97 -9.13
N ILE A 265 6.29 -55.07 -9.46
CA ILE A 265 5.73 -54.97 -10.82
C ILE A 265 6.60 -54.02 -11.64
N ASP A 266 7.15 -54.51 -12.76
CA ASP A 266 7.85 -53.65 -13.72
C ASP A 266 6.84 -52.95 -14.65
N PRO A 267 6.91 -51.62 -14.80
CA PRO A 267 6.04 -50.89 -15.71
C PRO A 267 6.41 -51.18 -17.17
N LEU A 268 5.40 -51.25 -18.04
CA LEU A 268 5.58 -51.42 -19.49
C LEU A 268 6.38 -50.25 -20.08
N GLY A 269 7.43 -50.57 -20.83
CA GLY A 269 8.25 -49.63 -21.60
C GLY A 269 7.86 -49.58 -23.08
N PHE A 270 8.51 -48.69 -23.84
CA PHE A 270 8.26 -48.58 -25.28
C PHE A 270 8.70 -49.81 -26.06
N GLU A 271 9.72 -50.55 -25.59
CA GLU A 271 10.09 -51.83 -26.19
C GLU A 271 8.98 -52.87 -26.02
N ASP A 272 8.34 -52.93 -24.85
CA ASP A 272 7.21 -53.84 -24.59
C ASP A 272 6.00 -53.46 -25.47
N ILE A 273 5.76 -52.17 -25.67
CA ILE A 273 4.69 -51.65 -26.54
C ILE A 273 4.96 -52.01 -28.01
N ARG A 274 6.16 -51.69 -28.54
CA ARG A 274 6.57 -52.05 -29.92
C ARG A 274 6.52 -53.55 -30.16
N GLN A 275 6.89 -54.34 -29.15
CA GLN A 275 6.80 -55.79 -29.22
C GLN A 275 5.33 -56.27 -29.24
N ALA A 276 4.46 -55.63 -28.46
CA ALA A 276 3.04 -55.98 -28.39
C ALA A 276 2.26 -55.58 -29.65
N THR A 277 2.59 -54.45 -30.28
CA THR A 277 1.97 -54.02 -31.55
C THR A 277 2.59 -54.65 -32.79
N GLY A 278 3.85 -55.09 -32.70
CA GLY A 278 4.62 -55.54 -33.85
C GLY A 278 5.10 -54.40 -34.75
N GLU A 279 4.99 -53.15 -34.32
CA GLU A 279 5.43 -51.96 -35.06
C GLU A 279 6.75 -51.42 -34.48
N PRO A 280 7.91 -51.64 -35.14
CA PRO A 280 9.22 -51.28 -34.60
C PRO A 280 9.43 -49.77 -34.46
N THR A 281 8.66 -48.98 -35.21
CA THR A 281 8.74 -47.52 -35.23
C THR A 281 7.62 -46.87 -34.40
N GLU A 282 6.88 -47.64 -33.61
CA GLU A 282 5.86 -47.07 -32.74
C GLU A 282 6.50 -46.20 -31.65
N HIS A 283 6.02 -44.97 -31.58
CA HIS A 283 6.37 -43.98 -30.58
C HIS A 283 5.08 -43.31 -30.10
N PRO A 284 4.54 -43.71 -28.94
CA PRO A 284 3.37 -43.06 -28.37
C PRO A 284 3.74 -41.66 -27.86
N ASP A 285 2.76 -40.74 -27.83
CA ASP A 285 2.90 -39.38 -27.28
C ASP A 285 3.00 -39.40 -25.74
N ALA A 286 4.07 -40.01 -25.23
CA ALA A 286 4.30 -40.26 -23.81
C ALA A 286 5.77 -40.02 -23.43
N VAL A 287 6.01 -39.82 -22.13
CA VAL A 287 7.35 -39.64 -21.55
C VAL A 287 8.07 -41.00 -21.51
N GLU A 288 9.11 -41.18 -22.33
CA GLU A 288 9.97 -42.38 -22.39
C GLU A 288 10.87 -42.53 -21.15
N SER A 289 11.27 -41.40 -20.58
CA SER A 289 12.16 -41.29 -19.45
C SER A 289 11.60 -42.05 -18.27
N ARG A 290 12.49 -42.80 -17.61
CA ARG A 290 12.14 -43.52 -16.39
C ARG A 290 11.73 -42.55 -15.28
N ASP A 291 12.15 -41.28 -15.34
CA ASP A 291 11.94 -40.29 -14.28
C ASP A 291 10.50 -39.81 -14.12
N ALA A 292 10.14 -39.57 -12.85
CA ALA A 292 8.80 -39.11 -12.47
C ALA A 292 8.72 -37.59 -12.30
N VAL A 293 9.84 -36.88 -12.41
CA VAL A 293 9.94 -35.42 -12.37
C VAL A 293 10.89 -34.97 -13.47
N VAL A 294 10.34 -34.35 -14.50
CA VAL A 294 11.11 -33.77 -15.61
C VAL A 294 11.27 -32.28 -15.34
N VAL A 295 12.51 -31.80 -15.35
CA VAL A 295 12.82 -30.38 -15.22
C VAL A 295 13.89 -30.03 -16.25
N ALA A 296 13.57 -29.08 -17.11
CA ALA A 296 14.45 -28.69 -18.19
C ALA A 296 14.47 -27.17 -18.37
N ASN A 297 15.61 -26.63 -18.75
CA ASN A 297 15.77 -25.19 -18.91
C ASN A 297 14.94 -24.69 -20.10
N LEU A 298 14.08 -23.69 -19.86
CA LEU A 298 13.17 -23.18 -20.87
C LEU A 298 13.91 -22.55 -22.07
N LEU A 299 14.99 -21.82 -21.82
CA LEU A 299 15.77 -21.20 -22.89
C LEU A 299 16.52 -22.25 -23.72
N ASN A 300 17.07 -23.28 -23.09
CA ASN A 300 17.71 -24.37 -23.84
C ASN A 300 16.71 -25.05 -24.77
N LEU A 301 15.47 -25.30 -24.31
CA LEU A 301 14.43 -25.90 -25.16
C LEU A 301 13.98 -25.02 -26.32
N LEU A 302 14.06 -23.69 -26.17
CA LEU A 302 13.81 -22.77 -27.27
C LEU A 302 14.94 -22.76 -28.31
N LEU A 303 16.18 -22.99 -27.87
CA LEU A 303 17.37 -22.98 -28.72
C LEU A 303 17.64 -24.34 -29.38
N ASP A 304 17.29 -25.42 -28.69
CA ASP A 304 17.44 -26.82 -29.11
C ASP A 304 16.18 -27.62 -28.73
N PRO A 305 15.12 -27.56 -29.57
CA PRO A 305 13.83 -28.20 -29.29
C PRO A 305 13.89 -29.73 -29.22
N GLU A 306 14.91 -30.34 -29.83
CA GLU A 306 15.13 -31.79 -29.87
C GLU A 306 15.97 -32.29 -28.68
N SER A 307 16.19 -31.44 -27.67
CA SER A 307 16.99 -31.80 -26.50
C SER A 307 16.36 -32.95 -25.71
N PRO A 308 17.09 -34.06 -25.47
CA PRO A 308 16.57 -35.21 -24.72
C PRO A 308 16.39 -34.90 -23.21
N GLU A 309 16.80 -33.73 -22.73
CA GLU A 309 16.67 -33.33 -21.32
C GLU A 309 15.20 -33.03 -20.92
N ALA A 310 14.31 -32.75 -21.88
CA ALA A 310 12.92 -32.41 -21.63
C ALA A 310 11.95 -33.38 -22.30
N ASP A 311 12.17 -34.66 -22.04
CA ASP A 311 11.29 -35.70 -22.56
C ASP A 311 9.82 -35.47 -22.16
N GLY A 312 8.95 -35.53 -23.17
CA GLY A 312 7.52 -35.16 -23.10
C GLY A 312 7.22 -33.67 -22.97
N VAL A 313 8.18 -32.77 -23.20
CA VAL A 313 7.93 -31.32 -23.23
C VAL A 313 8.32 -30.75 -24.58
N ALA A 314 7.41 -30.04 -25.24
CA ALA A 314 7.72 -29.26 -26.44
C ALA A 314 7.46 -27.78 -26.20
N VAL A 315 8.32 -26.94 -26.76
CA VAL A 315 8.22 -25.48 -26.61
C VAL A 315 8.20 -24.83 -27.98
N ARG A 316 7.25 -23.94 -28.21
CA ARG A 316 7.07 -23.23 -29.48
C ARG A 316 6.96 -21.74 -29.24
N ARG A 317 7.71 -20.94 -30.01
CA ARG A 317 7.51 -19.48 -30.03
C ARG A 317 6.25 -19.18 -30.83
N GLY A 318 5.22 -18.66 -30.17
CA GLY A 318 4.00 -18.20 -30.82
C GLY A 318 4.20 -16.80 -31.38
N VAL A 319 3.98 -16.62 -32.69
CA VAL A 319 3.79 -15.29 -33.28
C VAL A 319 2.29 -15.06 -33.35
N GLU A 320 1.76 -14.36 -32.35
CA GLU A 320 0.34 -14.04 -32.27
C GLU A 320 0.02 -13.06 -33.42
N ARG A 321 -0.52 -13.56 -34.55
CA ARG A 321 -0.79 -12.77 -35.78
C ARG A 321 -1.73 -11.57 -35.55
N ASN A 322 -2.45 -11.55 -34.43
CA ASN A 322 -3.31 -10.45 -33.95
C ASN A 322 -2.96 -9.99 -32.53
N GLY A 323 -1.84 -10.44 -31.95
CA GLY A 323 -1.41 -10.13 -30.58
C GLY A 323 -0.68 -8.80 -30.48
N ALA A 324 -1.38 -7.72 -30.82
CA ALA A 324 -0.82 -6.38 -30.79
C ALA A 324 -0.43 -5.96 -29.35
N GLY A 325 0.86 -6.01 -29.02
CA GLY A 325 1.42 -5.38 -27.82
C GLY A 325 1.24 -6.13 -26.49
N LEU A 326 0.87 -7.42 -26.52
CA LEU A 326 0.78 -8.27 -25.32
C LEU A 326 2.11 -8.96 -24.98
N GLY A 327 3.17 -8.57 -25.69
CA GLY A 327 4.50 -9.15 -25.58
C GLY A 327 4.62 -10.50 -26.32
N GLU A 328 5.76 -11.17 -26.18
CA GLU A 328 5.96 -12.46 -26.84
C GLU A 328 5.27 -13.61 -26.11
N THR A 329 4.80 -14.58 -26.88
CA THR A 329 4.16 -15.78 -26.34
C THR A 329 5.02 -17.00 -26.61
N ILE A 330 5.20 -17.83 -25.59
CA ILE A 330 5.76 -19.17 -25.72
C ILE A 330 4.65 -20.16 -25.37
N GLU A 331 4.39 -21.09 -26.27
CA GLU A 331 3.51 -22.24 -26.00
C GLU A 331 4.37 -23.40 -25.49
N ILE A 332 3.95 -24.00 -24.39
CA ILE A 332 4.62 -25.12 -23.74
C ILE A 332 3.62 -26.26 -23.69
N ASP A 333 3.93 -27.35 -24.38
CA ASP A 333 3.12 -28.57 -24.41
C ASP A 333 3.76 -29.64 -23.53
N PHE A 334 2.92 -30.33 -22.77
CA PHE A 334 3.32 -31.39 -21.84
C PHE A 334 2.69 -32.71 -22.29
N TYR A 335 3.40 -33.46 -23.12
CA TYR A 335 3.01 -34.78 -23.58
C TYR A 335 3.18 -35.80 -22.46
N GLY A 336 2.23 -36.74 -22.37
CA GLY A 336 2.19 -37.75 -21.30
C GLY A 336 1.78 -37.23 -19.92
N ALA A 337 1.52 -35.93 -19.73
CA ALA A 337 0.92 -35.41 -18.51
C ALA A 337 -0.55 -35.83 -18.42
N SER A 338 -0.96 -36.36 -17.28
CA SER A 338 -2.27 -36.99 -17.08
C SER A 338 -2.98 -36.46 -15.84
N LEU A 339 -4.24 -36.88 -15.63
CA LEU A 339 -5.05 -36.47 -14.47
C LEU A 339 -4.29 -36.65 -13.15
N GLY A 340 -4.17 -35.56 -12.40
CA GLY A 340 -3.49 -35.49 -11.11
C GLY A 340 -2.00 -35.15 -11.18
N ASP A 341 -1.40 -35.06 -12.36
CA ASP A 341 -0.03 -34.60 -12.56
C ASP A 341 0.08 -33.07 -12.46
N ASP A 342 1.28 -32.56 -12.20
CA ASP A 342 1.51 -31.12 -12.13
C ASP A 342 2.49 -30.66 -13.21
N VAL A 343 2.19 -29.54 -13.86
CA VAL A 343 2.98 -28.94 -14.94
C VAL A 343 3.17 -27.45 -14.68
N GLY A 344 4.28 -26.86 -15.10
CA GLY A 344 4.50 -25.43 -14.89
C GLY A 344 5.92 -24.94 -15.08
N LEU A 345 6.26 -23.85 -14.38
CA LEU A 345 7.58 -23.23 -14.39
C LEU A 345 8.17 -23.12 -12.98
N VAL A 346 9.47 -23.36 -12.90
CA VAL A 346 10.30 -23.20 -11.71
C VAL A 346 11.48 -22.30 -12.07
N ALA A 347 11.69 -21.21 -11.33
CA ALA A 347 12.80 -20.29 -11.53
C ALA A 347 13.48 -20.02 -10.18
N PRO A 348 14.55 -20.75 -9.81
CA PRO A 348 15.09 -20.75 -8.44
C PRO A 348 15.48 -19.39 -7.86
N VAL A 349 15.78 -18.42 -8.73
CA VAL A 349 16.21 -17.06 -8.36
C VAL A 349 15.15 -15.99 -8.60
N ALA A 350 13.92 -16.38 -8.93
CA ALA A 350 12.82 -15.47 -9.13
C ALA A 350 12.36 -14.82 -7.83
N ARG A 351 12.10 -13.51 -7.90
CA ARG A 351 11.59 -12.67 -6.82
C ARG A 351 10.07 -12.49 -6.97
N PRO A 352 9.38 -11.99 -5.93
CA PRO A 352 7.97 -11.62 -6.06
C PRO A 352 7.74 -10.69 -7.27
N GLY A 353 6.87 -11.10 -8.18
CA GLY A 353 6.61 -10.39 -9.43
C GLY A 353 7.50 -10.77 -10.62
N ASP A 354 8.40 -11.75 -10.50
CA ASP A 354 9.08 -12.31 -11.68
C ASP A 354 8.19 -13.34 -12.39
N LEU A 355 7.57 -14.27 -11.66
CA LEU A 355 6.59 -15.24 -12.17
C LEU A 355 5.17 -14.87 -11.70
N GLY A 356 4.17 -15.09 -12.54
CA GLY A 356 2.75 -14.96 -12.18
C GLY A 356 1.87 -15.94 -12.94
N VAL A 357 0.62 -16.09 -12.50
CA VAL A 357 -0.40 -16.93 -13.16
C VAL A 357 -1.64 -16.08 -13.46
N ALA A 358 -2.22 -16.27 -14.65
CA ALA A 358 -3.48 -15.68 -15.06
C ALA A 358 -4.63 -16.70 -15.02
N PRO A 359 -5.87 -16.27 -14.69
CA PRO A 359 -6.27 -14.89 -14.38
C PRO A 359 -5.93 -14.46 -12.94
N VAL A 360 -5.68 -15.40 -12.03
CA VAL A 360 -5.37 -15.15 -10.63
C VAL A 360 -4.20 -16.01 -10.18
N ASP A 361 -3.17 -15.38 -9.60
CA ASP A 361 -2.03 -16.09 -9.01
C ASP A 361 -2.47 -16.75 -7.69
N PRO A 362 -2.35 -18.09 -7.55
CA PRO A 362 -2.77 -18.80 -6.33
C PRO A 362 -1.88 -18.48 -5.10
N GLY A 363 -0.78 -17.75 -5.29
CA GLY A 363 0.18 -17.41 -4.23
C GLY A 363 1.16 -18.54 -3.94
N GLY A 364 1.89 -18.44 -2.82
CA GLY A 364 2.98 -19.35 -2.47
C GLY A 364 4.37 -18.81 -2.84
N PRO A 365 5.41 -19.65 -2.81
CA PRO A 365 6.79 -19.21 -3.03
C PRO A 365 6.95 -18.56 -4.42
N PRO A 366 7.65 -17.41 -4.55
CA PRO A 366 7.69 -16.63 -5.80
C PRO A 366 8.44 -17.29 -6.97
N PHE A 367 9.13 -18.40 -6.72
CA PHE A 367 10.01 -19.09 -7.66
C PHE A 367 9.39 -20.33 -8.31
N VAL A 368 8.13 -20.66 -8.01
CA VAL A 368 7.45 -21.82 -8.60
C VAL A 368 6.00 -21.49 -8.92
N ARG A 369 5.55 -21.84 -10.13
CA ARG A 369 4.14 -21.72 -10.55
C ARG A 369 3.75 -22.99 -11.29
N LEU A 370 2.91 -23.80 -10.65
CA LEU A 370 2.41 -25.06 -11.19
C LEU A 370 0.90 -25.02 -11.41
N PHE A 371 0.44 -25.89 -12.29
CA PHE A 371 -0.94 -26.22 -12.54
C PHE A 371 -1.12 -27.72 -12.37
N ARG A 372 -2.23 -28.14 -11.80
CA ARG A 372 -2.65 -29.54 -11.76
C ARG A 372 -3.52 -29.84 -12.96
N VAL A 373 -3.29 -30.99 -13.59
CA VAL A 373 -4.19 -31.54 -14.60
C VAL A 373 -5.41 -32.10 -13.89
N GLU A 374 -6.56 -31.44 -14.06
CA GLU A 374 -7.86 -31.84 -13.57
C GLU A 374 -8.77 -32.25 -14.73
N ALA A 375 -9.96 -32.77 -14.43
CA ALA A 375 -10.89 -33.27 -15.45
C ALA A 375 -11.42 -32.17 -16.37
N ASP A 376 -11.48 -30.93 -15.88
CA ASP A 376 -11.95 -29.73 -16.56
C ASP A 376 -10.81 -28.88 -17.17
N GLY A 377 -9.55 -29.30 -17.01
CA GLY A 377 -8.38 -28.65 -17.58
C GLY A 377 -7.26 -28.41 -16.57
N LEU A 378 -6.55 -27.28 -16.71
CA LEU A 378 -5.43 -26.93 -15.85
C LEU A 378 -5.84 -25.98 -14.73
N ALA A 379 -5.78 -26.45 -13.49
CA ALA A 379 -6.08 -25.67 -12.29
C ALA A 379 -4.78 -25.15 -11.63
N PRO A 380 -4.63 -23.84 -11.33
CA PRO A 380 -3.46 -23.34 -10.63
C PRO A 380 -3.25 -24.02 -9.27
N ARG A 381 -2.05 -24.55 -9.03
CA ARG A 381 -1.70 -25.24 -7.77
C ARG A 381 -0.83 -24.34 -6.90
N ARG A 382 -1.28 -24.10 -5.66
CA ARG A 382 -0.45 -23.51 -4.61
C ARG A 382 0.42 -24.58 -3.95
N LEU A 383 1.73 -24.34 -3.88
CA LEU A 383 2.66 -25.12 -3.05
C LEU A 383 2.88 -24.41 -1.71
N SER A 384 2.96 -25.19 -0.63
CA SER A 384 3.47 -24.74 0.66
C SER A 384 4.99 -24.84 0.70
N ASP A 385 5.63 -24.07 1.58
CA ASP A 385 7.09 -24.12 1.77
C ASP A 385 7.57 -25.51 2.23
N ASP A 386 6.71 -26.29 2.89
CA ASP A 386 7.02 -27.65 3.39
C ASP A 386 6.70 -28.79 2.40
N ASP A 387 6.32 -28.49 1.14
CA ASP A 387 5.98 -29.54 0.17
C ASP A 387 7.25 -30.22 -0.37
N LEU A 388 7.40 -31.54 -0.18
CA LEU A 388 8.57 -32.30 -0.66
C LEU A 388 8.78 -32.22 -2.19
N LEU A 389 7.73 -31.94 -2.96
CA LEU A 389 7.87 -31.69 -4.39
C LEU A 389 8.64 -30.39 -4.67
N LEU A 390 8.51 -29.38 -3.81
CA LEU A 390 9.17 -28.09 -3.96
C LEU A 390 10.69 -28.24 -3.91
N ASP A 391 11.20 -28.95 -2.91
CA ASP A 391 12.64 -29.18 -2.73
C ASP A 391 13.24 -29.93 -3.92
N GLU A 392 12.55 -30.98 -4.41
CA GLU A 392 13.02 -31.76 -5.55
C GLU A 392 13.00 -30.95 -6.84
N LEU A 393 11.97 -30.13 -7.06
CA LEU A 393 11.89 -29.23 -8.22
C LEU A 393 12.99 -28.18 -8.19
N MET A 394 13.24 -27.57 -7.03
CA MET A 394 14.29 -26.56 -6.86
C MET A 394 15.68 -27.14 -7.11
N ARG A 395 15.98 -28.30 -6.50
CA ARG A 395 17.26 -29.01 -6.68
C ARG A 395 17.51 -29.37 -8.15
N ARG A 396 16.48 -29.89 -8.85
CA ARG A 396 16.58 -30.21 -10.28
C ARG A 396 16.71 -28.95 -11.14
N ALA A 397 15.97 -27.88 -10.83
CA ALA A 397 16.02 -26.61 -11.56
C ALA A 397 17.37 -25.89 -11.39
N GLU A 398 17.98 -25.94 -10.20
CA GLU A 398 19.34 -25.44 -9.98
C GLU A 398 20.37 -26.24 -10.80
N SER A 399 20.21 -27.57 -10.84
CA SER A 399 21.07 -28.46 -11.62
C SER A 399 20.94 -28.22 -13.12
N ALA A 400 19.72 -27.98 -13.62
CA ALA A 400 19.44 -27.65 -15.02
C ALA A 400 19.91 -26.23 -15.38
N GLY A 401 19.73 -25.26 -14.48
CA GLY A 401 20.19 -23.88 -14.65
C GLY A 401 21.72 -23.73 -14.63
N ALA A 402 22.43 -24.58 -13.89
CA ALA A 402 23.91 -24.61 -13.87
C ALA A 402 24.52 -25.05 -15.20
N ARG A 403 23.77 -25.79 -16.05
CA ARG A 403 24.21 -26.26 -17.37
C ARG A 403 24.04 -25.23 -18.50
N MET A 404 23.66 -23.98 -18.18
CA MET A 404 23.63 -22.92 -19.18
C MET A 404 24.99 -22.80 -19.89
N SER A 405 24.98 -23.00 -21.21
CA SER A 405 26.10 -22.67 -22.09
C SER A 405 26.53 -21.22 -21.84
N THR A 406 27.74 -21.04 -21.30
CA THR A 406 28.40 -19.73 -21.09
C THR A 406 28.91 -19.14 -22.41
N GLY A 407 28.17 -19.30 -23.51
CA GLY A 407 28.56 -18.86 -24.83
C GLY A 407 28.50 -17.34 -25.00
N ALA A 408 29.38 -16.79 -25.84
CA ALA A 408 29.44 -15.38 -26.19
C ALA A 408 28.09 -14.82 -26.71
N ALA A 409 27.24 -15.67 -27.29
CA ALA A 409 25.87 -15.32 -27.70
C ALA A 409 24.95 -14.98 -26.51
N ALA A 410 25.03 -15.70 -25.39
CA ALA A 410 24.26 -15.42 -24.17
C ALA A 410 24.73 -14.14 -23.46
N ARG A 411 26.04 -13.84 -23.51
CA ARG A 411 26.60 -12.55 -23.05
C ARG A 411 26.18 -11.37 -23.95
N ALA A 412 26.27 -11.51 -25.27
CA ALA A 412 25.87 -10.49 -26.23
C ALA A 412 24.33 -10.28 -26.32
N PHE A 413 23.54 -11.26 -25.86
CA PHE A 413 22.09 -11.13 -25.65
C PHE A 413 21.76 -10.43 -24.32
N ALA A 414 22.44 -10.79 -23.23
CA ALA A 414 22.28 -10.16 -21.92
C ALA A 414 22.70 -8.67 -21.91
N GLU A 415 23.70 -8.29 -22.72
CA GLU A 415 24.13 -6.89 -22.89
C GLU A 415 23.12 -6.04 -23.69
N ARG A 416 22.20 -6.66 -24.45
CA ARG A 416 21.12 -5.98 -25.18
C ARG A 416 19.79 -5.90 -24.41
N ALA A 417 19.63 -6.70 -23.36
CA ALA A 417 18.40 -6.90 -22.58
C ALA A 417 18.11 -5.80 -21.51
N ALA A 418 18.52 -4.55 -21.73
CA ALA A 418 18.36 -3.44 -20.78
C ALA A 418 17.12 -2.57 -21.05
N GLY A 419 16.01 -3.18 -21.47
CA GLY A 419 14.77 -2.47 -21.82
C GLY A 419 14.03 -1.96 -20.58
N LEU A 420 13.00 -2.67 -20.11
CA LEU A 420 12.12 -2.17 -19.04
C LEU A 420 12.74 -2.19 -17.64
N LYS A 421 13.44 -3.25 -17.25
CA LYS A 421 14.08 -3.36 -15.93
C LYS A 421 15.13 -2.27 -15.72
N GLY A 422 16.02 -2.08 -16.70
CA GLY A 422 17.02 -1.02 -16.68
C GLY A 422 16.38 0.38 -16.63
N ARG A 423 15.25 0.59 -17.32
CA ARG A 423 14.48 1.84 -17.25
C ARG A 423 13.88 2.10 -15.86
N ARG A 424 13.30 1.08 -15.22
CA ARG A 424 12.79 1.19 -13.83
C ARG A 424 13.91 1.41 -12.82
N GLU A 425 15.04 0.74 -12.99
CA GLU A 425 16.24 0.94 -12.17
C GLU A 425 16.77 2.37 -12.32
N LYS A 426 16.84 2.90 -13.55
CA LYS A 426 17.19 4.31 -13.80
C LYS A 426 16.21 5.28 -13.15
N LEU A 427 14.89 5.02 -13.27
CA LEU A 427 13.88 5.85 -12.61
C LEU A 427 14.06 5.84 -11.09
N ALA A 428 14.15 4.65 -10.48
CA ALA A 428 14.34 4.51 -9.05
C ALA A 428 15.66 5.12 -8.57
N ALA A 429 16.75 4.97 -9.35
CA ALA A 429 18.05 5.58 -9.06
C ALA A 429 17.98 7.11 -9.08
N GLY A 430 17.37 7.72 -10.10
CA GLY A 430 17.22 9.18 -10.16
C GLY A 430 16.35 9.74 -9.02
N LEU A 431 15.29 9.03 -8.63
CA LEU A 431 14.47 9.41 -7.47
C LEU A 431 15.22 9.21 -6.15
N ASN A 432 16.02 8.15 -6.02
CA ASN A 432 16.88 7.93 -4.85
C ASN A 432 18.00 8.96 -4.76
N GLU A 433 18.54 9.45 -5.88
CA GLU A 433 19.49 10.55 -5.91
C GLU A 433 18.83 11.86 -5.44
N ALA A 434 17.56 12.10 -5.81
CA ALA A 434 16.80 13.23 -5.27
C ALA A 434 16.61 13.12 -3.75
N LEU A 435 16.33 11.92 -3.22
CA LEU A 435 16.27 11.68 -1.77
C LEU A 435 17.63 11.89 -1.10
N ALA A 436 18.72 11.41 -1.71
CA ALA A 436 20.07 11.60 -1.19
C ALA A 436 20.45 13.09 -1.12
N ARG A 437 20.09 13.88 -2.14
CA ARG A 437 20.24 15.34 -2.12
C ARG A 437 19.40 16.01 -1.03
N ALA A 438 18.27 15.42 -0.67
CA ALA A 438 17.45 15.82 0.46
C ALA A 438 17.97 15.29 1.81
N GLY A 439 19.15 14.64 1.87
CA GLY A 439 19.73 14.12 3.11
C GLY A 439 19.05 12.86 3.64
N LEU A 440 18.31 12.13 2.80
CA LEU A 440 17.61 10.89 3.17
C LEU A 440 18.25 9.67 2.49
N PRO A 441 18.27 8.49 3.15
CA PRO A 441 18.78 7.27 2.54
C PRO A 441 17.90 6.82 1.37
N ALA A 442 18.53 6.24 0.34
CA ALA A 442 17.85 5.64 -0.81
C ALA A 442 16.94 4.48 -0.36
N ARG A 443 15.69 4.44 -0.86
CA ARG A 443 14.68 3.44 -0.45
C ARG A 443 13.81 2.92 -1.58
N PHE A 444 13.77 3.56 -2.74
CA PHE A 444 12.96 3.08 -3.85
C PHE A 444 13.58 1.84 -4.50
N SER A 445 12.75 0.85 -4.78
CA SER A 445 13.14 -0.40 -5.43
C SER A 445 12.38 -0.61 -6.73
N SER A 446 13.11 -0.99 -7.77
CA SER A 446 12.57 -1.40 -9.07
C SER A 446 12.14 -2.88 -9.11
N ALA A 447 12.41 -3.63 -8.04
CA ALA A 447 12.24 -5.09 -7.99
C ALA A 447 10.87 -5.55 -7.50
N GLY A 448 10.03 -4.64 -6.99
CA GLY A 448 8.70 -4.98 -6.46
C GLY A 448 7.58 -4.86 -7.51
N LEU A 449 6.42 -5.43 -7.16
CA LEU A 449 5.17 -5.19 -7.87
C LEU A 449 4.75 -3.73 -7.68
N TRP A 450 4.69 -2.99 -8.79
CA TRP A 450 4.24 -1.60 -8.79
C TRP A 450 2.71 -1.57 -8.92
N ASP A 451 2.06 -0.85 -7.99
CA ASP A 451 0.67 -0.47 -8.11
C ASP A 451 0.47 0.54 -9.25
N VAL A 452 -0.78 0.79 -9.66
CA VAL A 452 -1.11 1.63 -10.83
C VAL A 452 -0.44 3.01 -10.78
N PHE A 453 -0.37 3.63 -9.60
CA PHE A 453 0.21 4.96 -9.38
C PHE A 453 1.60 4.96 -8.75
N GLU A 454 2.27 3.81 -8.63
CA GLU A 454 3.55 3.70 -7.92
C GLU A 454 4.61 4.72 -8.41
N PRO A 455 4.86 4.92 -9.73
CA PRO A 455 5.81 5.94 -10.19
C PRO A 455 5.43 7.36 -9.77
N LEU A 456 4.14 7.69 -9.80
CA LEU A 456 3.64 9.00 -9.35
C LEU A 456 3.82 9.15 -7.84
N GLN A 457 3.61 8.08 -7.08
CA GLN A 457 3.75 8.11 -5.63
C GLN A 457 5.20 8.29 -5.19
N GLN A 458 6.13 7.59 -5.83
CA GLN A 458 7.56 7.76 -5.57
C GLN A 458 8.04 9.17 -5.92
N ALA A 459 7.63 9.71 -7.07
CA ALA A 459 7.95 11.09 -7.46
C ALA A 459 7.34 12.13 -6.52
N SER A 460 6.08 11.92 -6.11
CA SER A 460 5.38 12.78 -5.16
C SER A 460 6.07 12.81 -3.79
N PHE A 461 6.49 11.64 -3.30
CA PHE A 461 7.26 11.53 -2.06
C PHE A 461 8.64 12.18 -2.17
N ALA A 462 9.39 11.93 -3.25
CA ALA A 462 10.71 12.50 -3.45
C ALA A 462 10.68 14.04 -3.43
N ALA A 463 9.66 14.63 -4.06
CA ALA A 463 9.45 16.08 -4.05
C ALA A 463 9.02 16.62 -2.67
N LEU A 464 8.15 15.90 -1.95
CA LEU A 464 7.77 16.23 -0.58
C LEU A 464 9.00 16.23 0.34
N ALA A 465 9.81 15.18 0.24
CA ALA A 465 11.01 14.99 1.03
C ALA A 465 12.07 16.07 0.78
N GLY A 466 12.27 16.49 -0.48
CA GLY A 466 13.18 17.58 -0.83
C GLY A 466 12.75 18.96 -0.30
N ALA A 467 11.50 19.11 0.13
CA ALA A 467 10.96 20.37 0.67
C ALA A 467 10.88 20.41 2.20
N ALA A 468 11.31 19.36 2.89
CA ALA A 468 11.10 19.18 4.32
C ALA A 468 12.39 18.89 5.10
N ALA A 469 12.31 18.98 6.43
CA ALA A 469 13.42 18.63 7.30
C ALA A 469 13.64 17.10 7.28
N PRO A 470 14.85 16.60 6.98
CA PRO A 470 15.09 15.16 6.81
C PRO A 470 14.76 14.36 8.07
N ALA A 471 15.15 14.88 9.25
CA ALA A 471 14.87 14.26 10.54
C ALA A 471 13.35 14.05 10.78
N LEU A 472 12.51 14.97 10.31
CA LEU A 472 11.05 14.85 10.45
C LEU A 472 10.48 13.78 9.51
N VAL A 473 10.98 13.72 8.27
CA VAL A 473 10.57 12.69 7.30
C VAL A 473 10.94 11.29 7.83
N GLU A 474 12.10 11.13 8.44
CA GLU A 474 12.52 9.88 9.06
C GLU A 474 11.69 9.52 10.29
N ALA A 475 11.43 10.49 11.18
CA ALA A 475 10.63 10.28 12.39
C ALA A 475 9.19 9.80 12.10
N VAL A 476 8.60 10.25 10.99
CA VAL A 476 7.25 9.85 10.53
C VAL A 476 7.25 8.47 9.84
N GLY A 477 8.42 7.93 9.49
CA GLY A 477 8.56 6.61 8.86
C GLY A 477 8.87 6.62 7.36
N GLY A 478 9.12 7.79 6.77
CA GLY A 478 9.57 7.96 5.38
C GLY A 478 8.60 7.41 4.33
N TYR A 479 9.14 6.82 3.25
CA TYR A 479 8.31 6.36 2.13
C TYR A 479 7.29 5.28 2.51
N GLY A 480 7.60 4.42 3.49
CA GLY A 480 6.64 3.40 3.96
C GLY A 480 5.38 4.03 4.56
N ALA A 481 5.54 5.09 5.35
CA ALA A 481 4.44 5.86 5.92
C ALA A 481 3.65 6.60 4.83
N TYR A 482 4.36 7.22 3.87
CA TYR A 482 3.72 7.84 2.70
C TYR A 482 2.96 6.82 1.84
N GLY A 483 3.48 5.60 1.76
CA GLY A 483 2.85 4.42 1.18
C GLY A 483 1.50 4.09 1.83
N ALA A 484 1.43 4.21 3.15
CA ALA A 484 0.28 3.84 3.95
C ALA A 484 -0.80 4.92 4.01
N ASP A 485 -0.42 6.19 4.22
CA ASP A 485 -1.32 7.35 4.20
C ASP A 485 -0.57 8.58 3.66
N PRO A 486 -0.68 8.87 2.34
CA PRO A 486 -0.02 10.01 1.73
C PRO A 486 -0.45 11.37 2.31
N ALA A 487 -1.72 11.53 2.69
CA ALA A 487 -2.29 12.79 3.14
C ALA A 487 -1.79 13.15 4.55
N VAL A 488 -1.86 12.19 5.48
CA VAL A 488 -1.36 12.39 6.85
C VAL A 488 0.16 12.57 6.86
N THR A 489 0.89 11.76 6.08
CA THR A 489 2.36 11.91 5.98
C THR A 489 2.73 13.30 5.47
N ALA A 490 2.04 13.80 4.44
CA ALA A 490 2.31 15.14 3.92
C ALA A 490 2.02 16.24 4.95
N LEU A 491 0.95 16.12 5.73
CA LEU A 491 0.64 17.06 6.80
C LEU A 491 1.70 17.05 7.91
N LEU A 492 2.14 15.87 8.36
CA LEU A 492 3.16 15.75 9.39
C LEU A 492 4.51 16.34 8.94
N VAL A 493 4.89 16.07 7.70
CA VAL A 493 6.16 16.52 7.12
C VAL A 493 6.20 18.05 6.89
N ARG A 494 5.04 18.72 6.76
CA ARG A 494 4.96 20.19 6.79
C ARG A 494 5.36 20.77 8.16
N GLY A 495 5.35 19.96 9.21
CA GLY A 495 5.63 20.39 10.58
C GLY A 495 4.40 20.96 11.27
N GLY A 496 4.63 21.83 12.25
CA GLY A 496 3.63 22.36 13.16
C GLY A 496 3.81 21.86 14.59
N PRO A 497 3.19 22.52 15.58
CA PRO A 497 3.44 22.24 17.00
C PRO A 497 3.19 20.78 17.39
N LEU A 498 2.08 20.19 16.92
CA LEU A 498 1.76 18.78 17.19
C LEU A 498 2.64 17.80 16.42
N ALA A 499 2.97 18.09 15.15
CA ALA A 499 3.83 17.21 14.35
C ALA A 499 5.24 17.07 14.97
N GLN A 500 5.73 18.10 15.66
CA GLN A 500 7.01 18.04 16.40
C GLN A 500 6.98 17.11 17.62
N GLN A 501 5.79 16.71 18.10
CA GLN A 501 5.64 15.76 19.21
C GLN A 501 5.69 14.30 18.75
N VAL A 502 5.68 14.03 17.43
CA VAL A 502 5.75 12.67 16.90
C VAL A 502 7.10 12.05 17.25
N ARG A 503 7.09 11.05 18.13
CA ARG A 503 8.25 10.21 18.48
C ARG A 503 7.93 8.79 18.06
N ASP A 504 8.76 8.24 17.17
CA ASP A 504 8.66 6.85 16.68
C ASP A 504 7.32 6.49 15.99
N GLY A 505 6.53 7.49 15.60
CA GLY A 505 5.19 7.34 15.03
C GLY A 505 5.24 6.79 13.62
N ARG A 506 5.23 5.46 13.49
CA ARG A 506 5.06 4.80 12.19
C ARG A 506 3.57 4.78 11.84
N ILE A 507 3.20 5.46 10.77
CA ILE A 507 1.89 5.28 10.14
C ILE A 507 1.84 3.85 9.58
N GLY A 508 1.16 2.97 10.31
CA GLY A 508 0.99 1.57 9.92
C GLY A 508 -0.08 1.38 8.84
N ALA A 509 -0.06 0.24 8.15
CA ALA A 509 -1.09 -0.11 7.17
C ALA A 509 -2.51 -0.22 7.77
N GLU A 510 -2.60 -0.40 9.09
CA GLU A 510 -3.86 -0.43 9.85
C GLU A 510 -4.54 0.95 9.92
N ALA A 511 -3.81 2.05 9.68
CA ALA A 511 -4.35 3.41 9.66
C ALA A 511 -5.18 3.73 8.38
N ARG A 512 -5.40 2.75 7.49
CA ARG A 512 -6.02 2.95 6.18
C ARG A 512 -7.51 3.27 6.25
N GLY A 513 -7.82 4.56 6.13
CA GLY A 513 -8.94 5.10 5.34
C GLY A 513 -10.35 5.00 5.91
N SER A 514 -10.62 4.31 7.02
CA SER A 514 -11.98 4.30 7.59
C SER A 514 -12.32 5.61 8.33
N LEU A 515 -11.32 6.32 8.85
CA LEU A 515 -11.51 7.52 9.66
C LEU A 515 -11.29 8.80 8.83
N PRO A 516 -11.94 9.94 9.19
CA PRO A 516 -11.67 11.25 8.62
C PRO A 516 -10.20 11.68 8.69
N LEU A 517 -9.75 12.52 7.75
CA LEU A 517 -8.37 13.01 7.72
C LEU A 517 -7.92 13.65 9.05
N VAL A 518 -8.81 14.42 9.69
CA VAL A 518 -8.54 15.07 10.97
C VAL A 518 -8.28 14.05 12.09
N ALA A 519 -9.05 12.97 12.13
CA ALA A 519 -8.90 11.91 13.12
C ALA A 519 -7.62 11.11 12.89
N ARG A 520 -7.31 10.80 11.62
CA ARG A 520 -6.05 10.11 11.26
C ARG A 520 -4.82 10.96 11.59
N TYR A 521 -4.86 12.27 11.32
CA TYR A 521 -3.80 13.21 11.71
C TYR A 521 -3.64 13.30 13.23
N ALA A 522 -4.74 13.46 13.97
CA ALA A 522 -4.71 13.52 15.43
C ALA A 522 -4.14 12.22 16.04
N ALA A 523 -4.55 11.06 15.54
CA ALA A 523 -4.00 9.77 15.96
C ALA A 523 -2.49 9.66 15.70
N ALA A 524 -2.03 10.08 14.52
CA ALA A 524 -0.59 10.07 14.20
C ALA A 524 0.24 11.01 15.11
N CYS A 525 -0.38 12.08 15.63
CA CYS A 525 0.23 12.98 16.61
C CYS A 525 0.07 12.51 18.09
N GLY A 526 -0.48 11.32 18.35
CA GLY A 526 -0.76 10.82 19.71
C GLY A 526 -1.92 11.55 20.41
N ALA A 527 -2.74 12.28 19.65
CA ALA A 527 -3.89 13.05 20.09
C ALA A 527 -5.21 12.38 19.68
N GLU A 528 -5.24 11.05 19.60
CA GLU A 528 -6.45 10.28 19.24
C GLU A 528 -7.63 10.64 20.15
N GLY A 529 -8.77 11.01 19.55
CA GLY A 529 -9.97 11.44 20.27
C GLY A 529 -10.00 12.92 20.68
N MET A 530 -8.95 13.71 20.36
CA MET A 530 -8.93 15.15 20.63
C MET A 530 -9.96 15.92 19.79
N ALA A 531 -10.16 15.50 18.54
CA ALA A 531 -11.21 16.03 17.68
C ALA A 531 -12.55 15.33 17.99
N PRO A 532 -13.66 16.09 18.14
CA PRO A 532 -14.99 15.51 18.29
C PRO A 532 -15.35 14.59 17.11
N PRO A 533 -16.07 13.48 17.33
CA PRO A 533 -16.61 12.68 16.24
C PRO A 533 -17.80 13.39 15.56
N GLY A 534 -18.10 13.02 14.31
CA GLY A 534 -19.30 13.51 13.60
C GLY A 534 -19.26 14.98 13.20
N LEU A 535 -18.07 15.55 13.03
CA LEU A 535 -17.90 16.91 12.50
C LEU A 535 -18.30 16.94 11.02
N ASP A 536 -18.95 18.02 10.59
CA ASP A 536 -19.10 18.27 9.16
C ASP A 536 -17.74 18.63 8.52
N PRO A 537 -17.60 18.52 7.18
CA PRO A 537 -16.31 18.77 6.52
C PRO A 537 -15.71 20.16 6.74
N ALA A 538 -16.53 21.19 6.96
CA ALA A 538 -16.04 22.54 7.22
C ALA A 538 -15.46 22.66 8.64
N ALA A 539 -16.12 22.04 9.62
CA ALA A 539 -15.64 21.92 10.98
C ALA A 539 -14.39 21.02 11.05
N GLU A 540 -14.33 19.93 10.29
CA GLU A 540 -13.14 19.08 10.16
C GLU A 540 -11.94 19.88 9.63
N LEU A 541 -12.15 20.71 8.59
CA LEU A 541 -11.11 21.60 8.07
C LEU A 541 -10.64 22.60 9.13
N GLY A 542 -11.57 23.26 9.82
CA GLY A 542 -11.24 24.22 10.88
C GLY A 542 -10.46 23.59 12.03
N VAL A 543 -10.83 22.37 12.44
CA VAL A 543 -10.10 21.60 13.45
C VAL A 543 -8.72 21.17 12.93
N LEU A 544 -8.62 20.68 11.70
CA LEU A 544 -7.35 20.28 11.11
C LEU A 544 -6.37 21.45 11.04
N THR A 545 -6.82 22.64 10.64
CA THR A 545 -6.00 23.86 10.67
C THR A 545 -5.53 24.17 12.08
N ALA A 546 -6.43 24.12 13.07
CA ALA A 546 -6.06 24.36 14.47
C ALA A 546 -5.00 23.37 14.98
N LEU A 547 -5.17 22.08 14.70
CA LEU A 547 -4.22 21.04 15.12
C LEU A 547 -2.86 21.16 14.42
N SER A 548 -2.85 21.51 13.14
CA SER A 548 -1.61 21.52 12.33
C SER A 548 -0.83 22.83 12.42
N GLN A 549 -1.46 23.95 12.78
CA GLN A 549 -0.83 25.29 12.67
C GLN A 549 -0.79 26.08 13.99
N GLU A 550 -1.69 25.82 14.95
CA GLU A 550 -1.81 26.65 16.16
C GLU A 550 -1.04 26.07 17.36
N GLU A 551 -0.32 26.92 18.10
CA GLU A 551 0.43 26.51 19.31
C GLU A 551 -0.50 26.10 20.45
N GLU A 552 -1.72 26.64 20.48
CA GLU A 552 -2.78 26.31 21.42
C GLU A 552 -3.04 24.80 21.52
N ALA A 553 -2.84 24.06 20.43
CA ALA A 553 -3.04 22.62 20.37
C ALA A 553 -2.17 21.86 21.38
N LEU A 554 -0.95 22.34 21.68
CA LEU A 554 -0.06 21.70 22.67
C LEU A 554 -0.59 21.82 24.09
N ALA A 555 -1.13 23.00 24.46
CA ALA A 555 -1.71 23.20 25.77
C ALA A 555 -2.97 22.33 25.95
N LEU A 556 -3.81 22.26 24.91
CA LEU A 556 -5.00 21.41 24.90
C LEU A 556 -4.64 19.92 25.03
N LEU A 557 -3.64 19.45 24.28
CA LEU A 557 -3.11 18.09 24.39
C LEU A 557 -2.63 17.77 25.81
N ALA A 558 -1.79 18.63 26.38
CA ALA A 558 -1.23 18.44 27.73
C ALA A 558 -2.30 18.40 28.84
N ALA A 559 -3.36 19.21 28.68
CA ALA A 559 -4.48 19.27 29.62
C ALA A 559 -5.61 18.25 29.33
N ARG A 560 -5.49 17.43 28.27
CA ARG A 560 -6.53 16.51 27.77
C ARG A 560 -7.87 17.19 27.50
N ILE A 561 -7.82 18.37 26.88
CA ILE A 561 -9.00 19.13 26.44
C ILE A 561 -9.16 18.96 24.93
N GLY A 562 -10.36 18.61 24.49
CA GLY A 562 -10.70 18.46 23.08
C GLY A 562 -10.59 19.78 22.32
N VAL A 563 -10.42 19.70 21.01
CA VAL A 563 -10.36 20.87 20.13
C VAL A 563 -11.73 21.14 19.51
N THR A 564 -12.01 22.40 19.18
CA THR A 564 -13.23 22.81 18.48
C THR A 564 -12.89 23.67 17.26
N ALA A 565 -13.73 23.60 16.23
CA ALA A 565 -13.61 24.43 15.04
C ALA A 565 -13.80 25.92 15.35
N ASP A 566 -14.64 26.25 16.33
CA ASP A 566 -14.99 27.62 16.72
C ASP A 566 -13.80 28.36 17.36
N PRO A 567 -13.18 29.36 16.68
CA PRO A 567 -12.01 30.06 17.19
C PRO A 567 -12.16 30.69 18.58
N PRO A 568 -13.23 31.44 18.92
CA PRO A 568 -13.36 32.05 20.25
C PRO A 568 -13.53 31.01 21.36
N THR A 569 -14.24 29.90 21.13
CA THR A 569 -14.31 28.81 22.11
C THR A 569 -12.97 28.10 22.25
N ARG A 570 -12.26 27.86 21.13
CA ARG A 570 -10.91 27.27 21.14
C ARG A 570 -9.91 28.13 21.92
N GLN A 571 -9.89 29.45 21.73
CA GLN A 571 -9.01 30.36 22.47
C GLN A 571 -9.30 30.35 23.98
N ARG A 572 -10.58 30.35 24.38
CA ARG A 572 -10.97 30.24 25.80
C ARG A 572 -10.55 28.90 26.39
N ALA A 573 -10.77 27.80 25.64
CA ALA A 573 -10.35 26.46 26.05
C ALA A 573 -8.83 26.36 26.20
N ALA A 574 -8.05 26.96 25.30
CA ALA A 574 -6.58 26.96 25.36
C ALA A 574 -6.06 27.75 26.57
N ARG A 575 -6.66 28.90 26.89
CA ARG A 575 -6.34 29.65 28.13
C ARG A 575 -6.65 28.82 29.38
N ALA A 576 -7.82 28.18 29.39
CA ALA A 576 -8.22 27.27 30.46
C ALA A 576 -7.25 26.08 30.59
N ALA A 577 -6.83 25.51 29.46
CA ALA A 577 -5.88 24.41 29.41
C ALA A 577 -4.57 24.78 30.11
N ARG A 578 -4.01 25.97 29.85
CA ARG A 578 -2.78 26.45 30.50
C ARG A 578 -2.90 26.49 32.03
N ALA A 579 -4.07 26.86 32.57
CA ALA A 579 -4.32 26.83 34.01
C ALA A 579 -4.50 25.41 34.58
N LEU A 580 -4.90 24.46 33.74
CA LEU A 580 -5.18 23.08 34.10
C LEU A 580 -4.01 22.12 33.85
N ILE A 581 -2.91 22.55 33.19
CA ILE A 581 -1.76 21.69 32.86
C ILE A 581 -1.17 21.02 34.10
N ASP A 582 -1.01 21.73 35.21
CA ASP A 582 -0.47 21.15 36.45
C ASP A 582 -1.56 20.42 37.24
N MET A 583 -1.54 19.07 37.23
CA MET A 583 -2.47 18.25 38.00
C MET A 583 -2.43 18.56 39.50
N GLY A 584 -1.27 18.94 40.05
CA GLY A 584 -1.13 19.26 41.46
C GLY A 584 -1.89 20.52 41.86
N ILE A 585 -1.99 21.52 40.97
CA ILE A 585 -2.83 22.70 41.21
C ILE A 585 -4.30 22.28 41.27
N VAL A 586 -4.74 21.43 40.36
CA VAL A 586 -6.13 20.95 40.29
C VAL A 586 -6.49 20.10 41.51
N GLU A 587 -5.61 19.20 41.95
CA GLU A 587 -5.77 18.40 43.17
C GLU A 587 -5.86 19.28 44.43
N ARG A 588 -5.05 20.34 44.51
CA ARG A 588 -5.14 21.30 45.62
C ARG A 588 -6.47 22.05 45.61
N ALA A 589 -6.97 22.43 44.44
CA ALA A 589 -8.28 23.08 44.32
C ALA A 589 -9.43 22.13 44.72
N LEU A 590 -9.33 20.85 44.40
CA LEU A 590 -10.28 19.82 44.86
C LEU A 590 -10.33 19.76 46.39
N VAL A 591 -9.17 19.61 47.04
CA VAL A 591 -9.07 19.54 48.52
C VAL A 591 -9.63 20.82 49.18
N HIS A 592 -9.44 21.98 48.55
CA HIS A 592 -10.02 23.24 49.02
C HIS A 592 -11.55 23.20 49.05
N PHE A 593 -12.19 22.79 47.95
CA PHE A 593 -13.65 22.71 47.88
C PHE A 593 -14.24 21.59 48.74
N GLU A 594 -13.53 20.47 48.91
CA GLU A 594 -13.92 19.42 49.86
C GLU A 594 -13.97 19.95 51.30
N LYS A 595 -12.94 20.70 51.72
CA LYS A 595 -12.90 21.34 53.05
C LYS A 595 -13.99 22.41 53.20
N GLY A 596 -14.26 23.17 52.14
CA GLY A 596 -15.31 24.17 52.06
C GLY A 596 -16.74 23.61 51.94
N ARG A 597 -16.90 22.29 51.80
CA ARG A 597 -18.18 21.58 51.58
C ARG A 597 -18.94 22.01 50.31
N ASP A 598 -18.25 22.47 49.26
CA ASP A 598 -18.83 22.71 47.92
C ASP A 598 -18.77 21.42 47.09
N ALA A 599 -19.79 20.58 47.24
CA ALA A 599 -19.85 19.26 46.61
C ALA A 599 -19.87 19.32 45.07
N GLN A 600 -20.50 20.34 44.47
CA GLN A 600 -20.63 20.44 43.01
C GLN A 600 -19.28 20.76 42.37
N SER A 601 -18.53 21.70 42.95
CA SER A 601 -17.22 22.10 42.44
C SER A 601 -16.17 21.03 42.69
N ALA A 602 -16.23 20.35 43.85
CA ALA A 602 -15.40 19.18 44.13
C ALA A 602 -15.66 18.05 43.13
N SER A 603 -16.93 17.71 42.85
CA SER A 603 -17.28 16.67 41.87
C SER A 603 -16.73 16.98 40.48
N ALA A 604 -16.91 18.22 39.98
CA ALA A 604 -16.44 18.60 38.65
C ALA A 604 -14.91 18.47 38.48
N LEU A 605 -14.14 18.85 39.51
CA LEU A 605 -12.69 18.69 39.51
C LEU A 605 -12.25 17.23 39.66
N ALA A 606 -12.97 16.45 40.49
CA ALA A 606 -12.73 15.01 40.64
C ALA A 606 -12.98 14.25 39.32
N ASP A 607 -14.08 14.57 38.61
CA ASP A 607 -14.41 14.00 37.31
C ASP A 607 -13.36 14.35 36.25
N TYR A 608 -12.89 15.60 36.22
CA TYR A 608 -11.79 16.02 35.34
C TYR A 608 -10.50 15.25 35.64
N LEU A 609 -10.10 15.13 36.90
CA LEU A 609 -8.90 14.38 37.30
C LEU A 609 -9.03 12.89 36.95
N ALA A 610 -10.20 12.29 37.19
CA ALA A 610 -10.47 10.90 36.84
C ALA A 610 -10.42 10.68 35.32
N ALA A 611 -11.02 11.57 34.53
CA ALA A 611 -10.95 11.54 33.07
C ALA A 611 -9.50 11.65 32.58
N ARG A 612 -8.74 12.62 33.10
CA ARG A 612 -7.36 12.87 32.71
C ARG A 612 -6.43 11.70 33.01
N ARG A 613 -6.55 11.10 34.21
CA ARG A 613 -5.79 9.89 34.60
C ARG A 613 -6.14 8.68 33.73
N ALA A 614 -7.39 8.59 33.28
CA ALA A 614 -7.85 7.57 32.34
C ALA A 614 -7.56 7.89 30.86
N GLY A 615 -6.88 9.01 30.56
CA GLY A 615 -6.58 9.44 29.19
C GLY A 615 -7.78 9.93 28.38
N ARG A 616 -8.93 10.18 29.01
CA ARG A 616 -10.15 10.68 28.36
C ARG A 616 -10.09 12.19 28.11
N TRP A 617 -10.73 12.62 27.04
CA TRP A 617 -10.81 14.02 26.63
C TRP A 617 -11.99 14.74 27.29
N VAL A 618 -11.77 15.98 27.69
CA VAL A 618 -12.80 16.87 28.24
C VAL A 618 -13.17 17.93 27.21
N SER A 619 -14.46 18.24 27.09
CA SER A 619 -14.95 19.18 26.07
C SER A 619 -14.32 20.56 26.20
N ALA A 620 -13.95 21.16 25.06
CA ALA A 620 -13.50 22.54 24.94
C ALA A 620 -14.45 23.55 25.62
N THR A 621 -15.77 23.29 25.55
CA THR A 621 -16.79 24.18 26.12
C THR A 621 -16.82 24.15 27.65
N SER A 622 -16.45 23.03 28.26
CA SER A 622 -16.45 22.85 29.73
C SER A 622 -15.16 23.33 30.41
N ALA A 623 -14.05 23.39 29.66
CA ALA A 623 -12.74 23.74 30.20
C ALA A 623 -12.67 25.10 30.93
N PRO A 624 -13.29 26.19 30.42
CA PRO A 624 -13.25 27.49 31.11
C PRO A 624 -13.86 27.47 32.52
N MET A 625 -14.92 26.68 32.73
CA MET A 625 -15.54 26.51 34.05
C MET A 625 -14.56 25.85 35.02
N LEU A 626 -13.89 24.79 34.60
CA LEU A 626 -12.90 24.07 35.43
C LEU A 626 -11.72 24.98 35.82
N ALA A 627 -11.22 25.78 34.86
CA ALA A 627 -10.15 26.73 35.13
C ALA A 627 -10.58 27.84 36.10
N ALA A 628 -11.83 28.31 36.02
CA ALA A 628 -12.37 29.30 36.95
C ALA A 628 -12.45 28.76 38.39
N LEU A 629 -12.80 27.47 38.58
CA LEU A 629 -12.80 26.83 39.90
C LEU A 629 -11.39 26.78 40.50
N VAL A 630 -10.39 26.42 39.68
CA VAL A 630 -8.99 26.39 40.10
C VAL A 630 -8.50 27.78 40.50
N ALA A 631 -8.81 28.80 39.69
CA ALA A 631 -8.46 30.19 40.01
C ALA A 631 -9.12 30.68 41.30
N ARG A 632 -10.41 30.37 41.50
CA ARG A 632 -11.15 30.70 42.72
C ARG A 632 -10.49 30.10 43.97
N ALA A 633 -10.15 28.81 43.92
CA ALA A 633 -9.46 28.15 45.02
C ALA A 633 -8.07 28.77 45.31
N GLY A 634 -7.36 29.21 44.28
CA GLY A 634 -6.08 29.93 44.42
C GLY A 634 -6.23 31.27 45.15
N VAL A 635 -7.17 32.11 44.70
CA VAL A 635 -7.42 33.44 45.30
C VAL A 635 -7.89 33.31 46.76
N GLU A 636 -8.87 32.44 47.02
CA GLU A 636 -9.39 32.24 48.39
C GLU A 636 -8.31 31.72 49.35
N ARG A 637 -7.35 30.95 48.84
CA ARG A 637 -6.22 30.47 49.62
C ARG A 637 -5.17 31.55 49.87
N GLU A 638 -4.80 32.35 48.86
CA GLU A 638 -3.91 33.50 49.05
C GLU A 638 -4.50 34.49 50.06
N GLU A 639 -5.81 34.73 50.01
CA GLU A 639 -6.52 35.54 51.02
C GLU A 639 -6.45 34.92 52.43
N GLN A 640 -6.58 33.60 52.55
CA GLN A 640 -6.44 32.93 53.85
C GLN A 640 -5.00 33.00 54.37
N GLU A 641 -4.00 32.76 53.52
CA GLU A 641 -2.58 32.80 53.88
C GLU A 641 -2.15 34.23 54.26
N THR A 642 -2.62 35.25 53.53
CA THR A 642 -2.38 36.66 53.87
C THR A 642 -3.09 37.07 55.16
N ARG A 643 -4.32 36.60 55.43
CA ARG A 643 -5.00 36.84 56.73
C ARG A 643 -4.29 36.15 57.90
N VAL A 644 -3.79 34.93 57.71
CA VAL A 644 -3.00 34.24 58.74
C VAL A 644 -1.67 34.95 58.98
N ALA A 645 -0.98 35.38 57.92
CA ALA A 645 0.26 36.15 58.03
C ALA A 645 0.03 37.53 58.70
N ALA A 646 -1.06 38.22 58.35
CA ALA A 646 -1.48 39.47 59.00
C ALA A 646 -1.88 39.25 60.47
N GLY A 647 -2.56 38.14 60.77
CA GLY A 647 -2.90 37.74 62.15
C GLY A 647 -1.67 37.38 62.98
N MET A 648 -0.68 36.71 62.40
CA MET A 648 0.60 36.39 63.05
C MET A 648 1.47 37.63 63.26
N THR A 649 1.50 38.57 62.32
CA THR A 649 2.19 39.85 62.48
C THR A 649 1.50 40.75 63.50
N ALA A 650 0.16 40.78 63.55
CA ALA A 650 -0.60 41.46 64.59
C ALA A 650 -0.41 40.81 65.98
N ALA A 651 -0.34 39.48 66.06
CA ALA A 651 -0.05 38.75 67.30
C ALA A 651 1.41 38.94 67.77
N ALA A 652 2.37 39.07 66.85
CA ALA A 652 3.77 39.38 67.15
C ALA A 652 3.99 40.86 67.56
N ALA A 653 3.10 41.77 67.13
CA ALA A 653 3.11 43.18 67.54
C ALA A 653 2.32 43.45 68.83
N ALA A 654 1.66 42.43 69.42
CA ALA A 654 1.03 42.56 70.72
C ALA A 654 2.09 42.66 71.83
N PRO A 655 1.93 43.55 72.83
CA PRO A 655 2.87 43.68 73.93
C PRO A 655 2.96 42.36 74.73
N PRO A 656 4.15 42.01 75.26
CA PRO A 656 4.35 40.74 75.95
C PRO A 656 3.38 40.62 77.14
N PRO A 657 2.84 39.42 77.42
CA PRO A 657 2.00 39.22 78.59
C PRO A 657 2.78 39.58 79.85
N ALA A 658 2.17 40.35 80.74
CA ALA A 658 2.78 40.76 82.00
C ALA A 658 3.24 39.50 82.79
N PRO A 659 4.42 39.53 83.41
CA PRO A 659 4.92 38.39 84.17
C PRO A 659 3.94 38.04 85.31
N PRO A 660 3.77 36.75 85.63
CA PRO A 660 2.89 36.35 86.72
C PRO A 660 3.34 37.02 88.03
N ALA A 661 2.38 37.59 88.76
CA ALA A 661 2.62 38.25 90.03
C ALA A 661 3.40 37.32 90.98
N THR A 662 4.59 37.76 91.40
CA THR A 662 5.36 37.11 92.44
C THR A 662 4.59 37.17 93.76
N PRO A 663 4.44 36.05 94.49
CA PRO A 663 3.68 36.03 95.73
C PRO A 663 4.40 36.86 96.81
N GLU A 664 3.66 37.75 97.47
CA GLU A 664 4.12 38.51 98.62
C GLU A 664 4.60 37.55 99.72
N LYS A 665 5.88 37.67 100.11
CA LYS A 665 6.41 36.98 101.29
C LYS A 665 5.93 37.72 102.56
N PRO A 666 5.38 37.01 103.55
CA PRO A 666 4.89 37.61 104.78
C PRO A 666 6.07 38.08 105.66
N LYS A 667 6.03 39.34 106.10
CA LYS A 667 6.93 39.84 107.15
C LYS A 667 6.36 39.53 108.53
N GLY A 668 7.03 38.62 109.23
CA GLY A 668 7.34 38.76 110.65
C GLY A 668 6.19 38.63 111.66
N PHE A 669 5.95 37.40 112.13
CA PHE A 669 5.59 37.12 113.52
C PHE A 669 6.43 35.92 113.96
N PHE A 670 7.06 36.00 115.14
CA PHE A 670 8.07 35.09 115.72
C PHE A 670 9.56 35.42 115.47
N ARG A 671 10.01 36.52 116.10
CA ARG A 671 11.26 36.48 116.87
C ARG A 671 11.15 37.30 118.17
N ARG A 672 10.27 36.84 119.06
CA ARG A 672 10.48 36.86 120.52
C ARG A 672 10.57 35.41 120.97
N LEU A 673 11.79 34.87 120.93
CA LEU A 673 12.18 33.72 121.75
C LEU A 673 13.63 33.79 122.24
N PHE A 674 14.45 34.73 121.76
CA PHE A 674 15.73 35.16 122.37
C PHE A 674 15.98 36.59 121.86
N GLY A 675 16.08 37.71 122.59
CA GLY A 675 16.36 37.99 123.99
C GLY A 675 17.66 38.81 124.06
N GLY A 676 17.56 40.15 124.18
CA GLY A 676 18.70 41.08 124.34
C GLY A 676 18.69 42.23 123.34
#